data_AF-A0A6V7HJ33-F1
#
_entry.id   AF-A0A6V7HJ33-F1
#
_cell.length_a   1.000
_cell.length_b   1.000
_cell.length_c   1.000
_cell.angle_alpha   90.00
_cell.angle_beta   90.00
_cell.angle_gamma   90.00
#
_symmetry.space_group_name_H-M   'P 1'
#
loop_
_entity.id
_entity.type
_entity.pdbx_description
1 polymer ?
#
loop_
_entity_poly.entity_id
_entity_poly.type
_entity_poly.pdbx_seq_one_letter_code
_entity_poly.pdbx_strand_id
1 'polypeptide(L)'
;IPEFKLLLTKKDSTNVTLSISACQALIALVENGLWNINEALSTFISSISSIKNYMVATTTMSHLLILDLKRSTENETIYPFTLHTPQHPFIIILNQNKDSWQTILSQMTFILNHQDTRIKNNSIKMLRPVFLYILCNPSSNSLDCCMQQVWQLLIKSKHDSHVQTEILFWLCTVENHSCINTNYRILELAEKASLEKNREYCTALLPIIVSLTIQLLKQGSDPEPNFHVIFLIIDHCDNYIGNLMLTLMAEVIALCPAIYLHSVRIIKKMSYDDIFFNTLIATIVKWIAYPSVLCSTALDMAKDLANQMFVKTRLTCDNEIIFSNKLFTVFFHSDPYIQFYTELVHCLSIWNQNDILSWLNNMSRAPIYIKDKCKLLISGLLLQSNDSLIVKPCCNILVNVSKETKNFGSHVLSLILHKLTKCKSSTESKCLLLVIPELMIVKENVPIVNHTLNGLLNGDKQLKYFMIELYLEALKREPRCYRFLYAAIIKLMENDISWYSDATCARATKYICENYPEHGEKLIPFILQILNRSTSMNGGTASALALECISALCKASVIDICTTWKVLAPKMEKEKRPVVLKSLCKLLGDVAFYTPSQCLEKHHQVIDDIVSRLWNYATWNDVKVINSALEALASYHLEQLSLKTLPIEFRCNLTLPATYAKTATDEMKKPEDILPYIPSICWIQMLQNINKMALPAAGNLLISFITEEVSNFRSGIYMWPQGEPQNFKYLPEKSVIRAVGEYLRKSNKSDSSNHRIIMECLRIFAHKYPKPLPNINWNFLKNTFDLSAEAKKYTLSIACHHATISLSSKSFVENYLSMYKSINNAADFVWEDNEHSVLYLNLEDLCQTVQPNIIKPFLETTLEHVIKKMNVDNENSIQLFHCIMTSYAQTLRNPEVCHANSTLLSTMLEELLDKIDLTCDRFGSFFTAVLELPIKQLERMTSPEVWWETMPSKLKNAIAIRAELALRKSNAKAPLTWLKEIIDETVTSTSSVQTYFLETIQKVQTNMHFERSNSNWILDLMTQVQGFLMESSQNYNDKIQFYCNVLFVSIVSLSGIDSMLMKQDEIIKSQDVRIKLFPQALMVLSNRENWKHVIPQVMEWLNYMRTSDISNTYKYTFHRALICLRHNPYYKNVWTKYLSIKTDIDI
;
A
#
# COMPACT_ATOMS: atom_id res chain seq x y z
N ILE A 1 23.33 68.98 -30.13
CA ILE A 1 22.87 70.29 -29.60
C ILE A 1 23.39 70.42 -28.16
N PRO A 2 24.20 71.44 -27.84
CA PRO A 2 24.77 71.64 -26.49
C PRO A 2 23.69 71.88 -25.42
N GLU A 3 22.60 72.54 -25.78
CA GLU A 3 21.42 72.76 -24.91
C GLU A 3 20.75 71.43 -24.56
N PHE A 4 20.63 70.51 -25.52
CA PHE A 4 20.09 69.16 -25.28
C PHE A 4 20.99 68.34 -24.34
N LYS A 5 22.32 68.43 -24.49
CA LYS A 5 23.27 67.81 -23.55
C LYS A 5 23.17 68.44 -22.15
N LEU A 6 22.98 69.75 -22.07
CA LEU A 6 22.80 70.46 -20.80
C LEU A 6 21.51 70.02 -20.10
N LEU A 7 20.39 69.92 -20.82
CA LEU A 7 19.13 69.39 -20.30
C LEU A 7 19.27 67.95 -19.80
N LEU A 8 19.96 67.08 -20.55
CA LEU A 8 20.27 65.71 -20.13
C LEU A 8 21.10 65.64 -18.85
N THR A 9 22.07 66.54 -18.67
CA THR A 9 22.88 66.58 -17.42
C THR A 9 22.12 67.17 -16.22
N LYS A 10 21.19 68.10 -16.46
CA LYS A 10 20.43 68.78 -15.41
C LYS A 10 19.21 67.99 -14.92
N LYS A 11 18.81 66.96 -15.67
CA LYS A 11 17.80 65.97 -15.26
C LYS A 11 18.11 65.31 -13.90
N ASP A 12 19.37 64.97 -13.62
CA ASP A 12 19.78 64.29 -12.39
C ASP A 12 20.12 65.27 -11.24
N SER A 13 19.78 66.54 -11.38
CA SER A 13 20.10 67.55 -10.37
C SER A 13 19.36 67.29 -9.04
N THR A 14 20.05 67.59 -7.93
CA THR A 14 19.49 67.47 -6.57
C THR A 14 18.34 68.45 -6.34
N ASN A 15 18.31 69.56 -7.07
CA ASN A 15 17.26 70.56 -6.98
C ASN A 15 16.02 70.12 -7.78
N VAL A 16 14.92 69.85 -7.07
CA VAL A 16 13.68 69.31 -7.63
C VAL A 16 13.11 70.20 -8.74
N THR A 17 13.14 71.53 -8.58
CA THR A 17 12.59 72.45 -9.58
C THR A 17 13.36 72.43 -10.89
N LEU A 18 14.70 72.42 -10.83
CA LEU A 18 15.56 72.34 -12.00
C LEU A 18 15.42 70.99 -12.72
N SER A 19 15.28 69.90 -11.97
CA SER A 19 15.03 68.57 -12.54
C SER A 19 13.67 68.51 -13.25
N ILE A 20 12.60 69.06 -12.65
CA ILE A 20 11.26 69.13 -13.28
C ILE A 20 11.29 69.94 -14.57
N SER A 21 11.83 71.17 -14.54
CA SER A 21 11.87 72.03 -15.71
C SER A 21 12.72 71.45 -16.84
N ALA A 22 13.85 70.82 -16.51
CA ALA A 22 14.69 70.13 -17.49
C ALA A 22 13.95 68.94 -18.13
N CYS A 23 13.23 68.13 -17.35
CA CYS A 23 12.50 67.00 -17.89
C CYS A 23 11.24 67.40 -18.68
N GLN A 24 10.54 68.48 -18.28
CA GLN A 24 9.43 69.04 -19.06
C GLN A 24 9.90 69.56 -20.42
N ALA A 25 11.03 70.27 -20.47
CA ALA A 25 11.63 70.70 -21.72
C ALA A 25 12.01 69.50 -22.62
N LEU A 26 12.53 68.42 -22.03
CA LEU A 26 12.84 67.18 -22.75
C LEU A 26 11.57 66.47 -23.28
N ILE A 27 10.46 66.48 -22.54
CA ILE A 27 9.16 65.92 -22.99
C ILE A 27 8.60 66.76 -24.14
N ALA A 28 8.65 68.09 -24.05
CA ALA A 28 8.19 68.98 -25.12
C ALA A 28 8.95 68.75 -26.45
N LEU A 29 10.23 68.39 -26.39
CA LEU A 29 11.00 67.99 -27.58
C LEU A 29 10.48 66.68 -28.22
N VAL A 30 10.01 65.74 -27.41
CA VAL A 30 9.39 64.49 -27.87
C VAL A 30 8.00 64.76 -28.46
N GLU A 31 7.19 65.60 -27.81
CA GLU A 31 5.87 66.03 -28.28
C GLU A 31 5.95 66.69 -29.67
N ASN A 32 6.91 67.60 -29.84
CA ASN A 32 7.18 68.31 -31.09
C ASN A 32 7.85 67.44 -32.17
N GLY A 33 8.14 66.17 -31.89
CA GLY A 33 8.71 65.21 -32.86
C GLY A 33 10.21 65.36 -33.12
N LEU A 34 10.91 66.20 -32.37
CA LEU A 34 12.36 66.44 -32.50
C LEU A 34 13.20 65.33 -31.84
N TRP A 35 12.58 64.51 -30.97
CA TRP A 35 13.22 63.37 -30.31
C TRP A 35 12.32 62.14 -30.36
N ASN A 36 12.89 60.99 -30.74
CA ASN A 36 12.17 59.73 -30.87
C ASN A 36 11.76 59.18 -29.49
N ILE A 37 10.52 58.70 -29.35
CA ILE A 37 9.95 58.17 -28.10
C ILE A 37 10.73 56.95 -27.60
N ASN A 38 11.13 56.03 -28.48
CA ASN A 38 11.86 54.81 -28.08
C ASN A 38 13.28 55.14 -27.57
N GLU A 39 13.95 56.10 -28.20
CA GLU A 39 15.25 56.61 -27.76
C GLU A 39 15.12 57.40 -26.45
N ALA A 40 14.07 58.20 -26.30
CA ALA A 40 13.77 58.88 -25.04
C ALA A 40 13.49 57.86 -23.91
N LEU A 41 12.62 56.88 -24.13
CA LEU A 41 12.34 55.85 -23.13
C LEU A 41 13.61 55.05 -22.75
N SER A 42 14.42 54.64 -23.72
CA SER A 42 15.67 53.90 -23.43
C SER A 42 16.69 54.74 -22.65
N THR A 43 16.87 56.02 -23.01
CA THR A 43 17.77 56.94 -22.30
C THR A 43 17.26 57.22 -20.88
N PHE A 44 15.96 57.45 -20.70
CA PHE A 44 15.36 57.62 -19.39
C PHE A 44 15.47 56.34 -18.53
N ILE A 45 15.24 55.16 -19.10
CA ILE A 45 15.40 53.87 -18.41
C ILE A 45 16.85 53.65 -17.96
N SER A 46 17.83 53.90 -18.84
CA SER A 46 19.25 53.72 -18.52
C SER A 46 19.72 54.63 -17.36
N SER A 47 19.15 55.83 -17.26
CA SER A 47 19.47 56.81 -16.22
C SER A 47 18.75 56.60 -14.88
N ILE A 48 17.80 55.66 -14.76
CA ILE A 48 17.03 55.51 -13.51
C ILE A 48 17.96 55.28 -12.31
N SER A 49 19.04 54.51 -12.51
CA SER A 49 20.06 54.26 -11.48
C SER A 49 20.83 55.49 -10.98
N SER A 50 20.89 56.58 -11.75
CA SER A 50 21.58 57.82 -11.39
C SER A 50 20.65 58.90 -10.83
N ILE A 51 19.33 58.75 -10.97
CA ILE A 51 18.35 59.75 -10.58
C ILE A 51 18.15 59.75 -9.05
N LYS A 52 18.33 60.93 -8.43
CA LYS A 52 18.03 61.15 -7.00
C LYS A 52 16.57 61.52 -6.73
N ASN A 53 15.90 62.14 -7.70
CA ASN A 53 14.52 62.63 -7.59
C ASN A 53 13.53 61.68 -8.30
N TYR A 54 13.15 60.61 -7.62
CA TYR A 54 12.25 59.57 -8.16
C TYR A 54 10.85 60.10 -8.55
N MET A 55 10.35 61.17 -7.93
CA MET A 55 9.06 61.80 -8.29
C MET A 55 9.09 62.43 -9.69
N VAL A 56 10.20 63.06 -10.07
CA VAL A 56 10.37 63.66 -11.39
C VAL A 56 10.56 62.56 -12.43
N ALA A 57 11.27 61.48 -12.10
CA ALA A 57 11.38 60.31 -12.97
C ALA A 57 10.02 59.64 -13.22
N THR A 58 9.21 59.40 -12.18
CA THR A 58 7.90 58.73 -12.35
C THR A 58 6.93 59.56 -13.19
N THR A 59 6.86 60.87 -12.96
CA THR A 59 6.01 61.79 -13.74
C THR A 59 6.48 61.95 -15.18
N THR A 60 7.79 61.91 -15.44
CA THR A 60 8.31 62.08 -16.80
C THR A 60 8.15 60.80 -17.62
N MET A 61 8.37 59.65 -16.99
CA MET A 61 8.10 58.35 -17.61
C MET A 61 6.60 58.12 -17.84
N SER A 62 5.71 58.59 -16.95
CA SER A 62 4.26 58.48 -17.17
C SER A 62 3.82 59.29 -18.40
N HIS A 63 4.31 60.52 -18.57
CA HIS A 63 4.00 61.35 -19.74
C HIS A 63 4.55 60.73 -21.04
N LEU A 64 5.77 60.20 -21.04
CA LEU A 64 6.34 59.52 -22.21
C LEU A 64 5.54 58.27 -22.60
N LEU A 65 5.08 57.48 -21.62
CA LEU A 65 4.21 56.31 -21.85
C LEU A 65 2.83 56.73 -22.39
N ILE A 66 2.25 57.83 -21.89
CA ILE A 66 0.99 58.38 -22.43
C ILE A 66 1.17 58.86 -23.88
N LEU A 67 2.30 59.49 -24.22
CA LEU A 67 2.60 59.92 -25.58
C LEU A 67 2.78 58.73 -26.54
N ASP A 68 3.39 57.64 -26.07
CA ASP A 68 3.50 56.37 -26.81
C ASP A 68 2.11 55.78 -27.10
N LEU A 69 1.23 55.75 -26.10
CA LEU A 69 -0.17 55.33 -26.26
C LEU A 69 -0.95 56.18 -27.27
N LYS A 70 -0.71 57.51 -27.29
CA LYS A 70 -1.38 58.42 -28.25
C LYS A 70 -0.93 58.23 -29.70
N ARG A 71 0.32 57.81 -29.94
CA ARG A 71 0.87 57.60 -31.29
C ARG A 71 0.63 56.21 -31.87
N SER A 72 0.32 55.21 -31.04
CA SER A 72 0.01 53.85 -31.52
C SER A 72 -1.30 53.81 -32.34
N THR A 73 -1.21 53.58 -33.64
CA THR A 73 -2.36 53.42 -34.55
C THR A 73 -2.70 51.93 -34.72
N GLU A 74 -3.96 51.60 -34.45
CA GLU A 74 -4.66 50.34 -34.77
C GLU A 74 -4.24 49.05 -34.03
N ASN A 75 -5.20 48.12 -34.02
CA ASN A 75 -5.38 47.03 -33.05
C ASN A 75 -4.20 46.03 -33.02
N GLU A 76 -3.89 45.55 -31.81
CA GLU A 76 -2.94 44.44 -31.50
C GLU A 76 -1.44 44.77 -31.46
N THR A 77 -1.04 45.96 -30.99
CA THR A 77 0.35 46.17 -30.60
C THR A 77 0.68 45.46 -29.28
N ILE A 78 1.54 44.44 -29.36
CA ILE A 78 2.17 43.80 -28.20
C ILE A 78 3.00 44.87 -27.48
N TYR A 79 2.59 45.25 -26.27
CA TYR A 79 3.35 46.18 -25.45
C TYR A 79 4.74 45.59 -25.18
N PRO A 80 5.84 46.34 -25.39
CA PRO A 80 7.17 45.80 -25.27
C PRO A 80 7.52 45.43 -23.83
N PHE A 81 6.94 46.13 -22.84
CA PHE A 81 7.32 45.99 -21.44
C PHE A 81 6.63 44.82 -20.73
N THR A 82 7.44 44.01 -20.03
CA THR A 82 7.02 42.88 -19.20
C THR A 82 7.55 43.01 -17.76
N LEU A 83 7.33 41.98 -16.94
CA LEU A 83 7.88 41.89 -15.58
C LEU A 83 9.39 41.60 -15.55
N HIS A 84 9.94 41.00 -16.60
CA HIS A 84 11.31 40.49 -16.61
C HIS A 84 12.21 41.27 -17.59
N THR A 85 11.98 41.14 -18.90
CA THR A 85 12.79 41.77 -19.93
C THR A 85 11.97 42.00 -21.20
N PRO A 86 11.89 43.25 -21.73
CA PRO A 86 12.31 44.49 -21.09
C PRO A 86 11.35 44.87 -19.94
N GLN A 87 11.89 45.25 -18.78
CA GLN A 87 11.12 45.56 -17.57
C GLN A 87 10.37 46.88 -17.67
N HIS A 88 9.16 46.96 -17.12
CA HIS A 88 8.39 48.21 -17.12
C HIS A 88 9.07 49.31 -16.28
N PRO A 89 9.16 50.56 -16.78
CA PRO A 89 9.67 51.75 -16.07
C PRO A 89 9.33 51.85 -14.58
N PHE A 90 8.04 51.77 -14.23
CA PHE A 90 7.59 51.86 -12.83
C PHE A 90 8.09 50.72 -11.95
N ILE A 91 8.32 49.53 -12.51
CA ILE A 91 8.88 48.39 -11.76
C ILE A 91 10.35 48.66 -11.43
N ILE A 92 11.11 49.20 -12.39
CA ILE A 92 12.53 49.54 -12.19
C ILE A 92 12.66 50.59 -11.07
N ILE A 93 11.77 51.58 -11.06
CA ILE A 93 11.73 52.60 -10.00
C ILE A 93 11.37 51.98 -8.63
N LEU A 94 10.37 51.09 -8.56
CA LEU A 94 9.99 50.39 -7.33
C LEU A 94 11.10 49.49 -6.77
N ASN A 95 11.85 48.82 -7.65
CA ASN A 95 13.01 48.01 -7.26
C ASN A 95 14.12 48.85 -6.63
N GLN A 96 14.35 50.07 -7.12
CA GLN A 96 15.38 50.96 -6.61
C GLN A 96 14.96 51.73 -5.35
N ASN A 97 13.71 52.18 -5.29
CA ASN A 97 13.18 52.88 -4.13
C ASN A 97 11.72 52.48 -3.85
N LYS A 98 11.53 51.68 -2.79
CA LYS A 98 10.22 51.19 -2.37
C LYS A 98 9.28 52.32 -1.92
N ASP A 99 9.81 53.43 -1.39
CA ASP A 99 9.02 54.55 -0.86
C ASP A 99 8.38 55.41 -1.97
N SER A 100 8.81 55.24 -3.22
CA SER A 100 8.25 55.94 -4.39
C SER A 100 6.83 55.48 -4.77
N TRP A 101 6.29 54.45 -4.10
CA TRP A 101 5.00 53.83 -4.40
C TRP A 101 3.82 54.83 -4.41
N GLN A 102 3.84 55.87 -3.56
CA GLN A 102 2.78 56.88 -3.52
C GLN A 102 2.71 57.70 -4.81
N THR A 103 3.89 58.04 -5.37
CA THR A 103 3.97 58.77 -6.64
C THR A 103 3.57 57.90 -7.81
N ILE A 104 3.89 56.60 -7.76
CA ILE A 104 3.47 55.65 -8.80
C ILE A 104 1.97 55.44 -8.74
N LEU A 105 1.39 55.30 -7.55
CA LEU A 105 -0.06 55.19 -7.38
C LEU A 105 -0.78 56.41 -7.95
N SER A 106 -0.31 57.64 -7.65
CA SER A 106 -0.94 58.86 -8.18
C SER A 106 -0.82 58.98 -9.71
N GLN A 107 0.26 58.47 -10.30
CA GLN A 107 0.38 58.38 -11.76
C GLN A 107 -0.51 57.27 -12.35
N MET A 108 -0.66 56.12 -11.67
CA MET A 108 -1.58 55.06 -12.08
C MET A 108 -3.03 55.56 -12.04
N THR A 109 -3.45 56.29 -10.99
CA THR A 109 -4.80 56.88 -10.93
C THR A 109 -5.03 57.90 -12.03
N PHE A 110 -4.02 58.72 -12.35
CA PHE A 110 -4.08 59.68 -13.44
C PHE A 110 -4.25 59.00 -14.80
N ILE A 111 -3.46 57.95 -15.08
CA ILE A 111 -3.53 57.22 -16.34
C ILE A 111 -4.87 56.48 -16.49
N LEU A 112 -5.37 55.83 -15.43
CA LEU A 112 -6.63 55.08 -15.46
C LEU A 112 -7.87 55.98 -15.60
N ASN A 113 -7.81 57.21 -15.09
CA ASN A 113 -8.89 58.19 -15.15
C ASN A 113 -8.68 59.27 -16.23
N HIS A 114 -7.79 59.02 -17.20
CA HIS A 114 -7.49 59.98 -18.25
C HIS A 114 -8.76 60.34 -19.08
N GLN A 115 -8.84 61.59 -19.54
CA GLN A 115 -10.00 62.12 -20.26
C GLN A 115 -10.22 61.42 -21.63
N ASP A 116 -9.14 61.04 -22.30
CA ASP A 116 -9.19 60.27 -23.55
C ASP A 116 -9.61 58.81 -23.33
N THR A 117 -10.72 58.40 -23.97
CA THR A 117 -11.28 57.03 -23.88
C THR A 117 -10.33 55.96 -24.41
N ARG A 118 -9.49 56.27 -25.41
CA ARG A 118 -8.50 55.34 -25.98
C ARG A 118 -7.39 55.01 -24.99
N ILE A 119 -6.85 56.03 -24.32
CA ILE A 119 -5.85 55.85 -23.25
C ILE A 119 -6.47 55.07 -22.12
N LYS A 120 -7.70 55.40 -21.73
CA LYS A 120 -8.42 54.69 -20.67
C LYS A 120 -8.55 53.19 -20.94
N ASN A 121 -8.93 52.79 -22.16
CA ASN A 121 -9.08 51.36 -22.52
C ASN A 121 -7.73 50.61 -22.61
N ASN A 122 -6.69 51.29 -23.09
CA ASN A 122 -5.36 50.69 -23.27
C ASN A 122 -4.47 50.77 -22.02
N SER A 123 -4.80 51.66 -21.08
CA SER A 123 -4.05 51.90 -19.85
C SER A 123 -3.83 50.64 -19.02
N ILE A 124 -4.84 49.77 -18.97
CA ILE A 124 -4.79 48.54 -18.20
C ILE A 124 -3.80 47.56 -18.83
N LYS A 125 -3.85 47.37 -20.15
CA LYS A 125 -2.94 46.47 -20.86
C LYS A 125 -1.49 46.93 -20.69
N MET A 126 -1.25 48.25 -20.70
CA MET A 126 0.06 48.85 -20.42
C MET A 126 0.49 48.66 -18.95
N LEU A 127 -0.43 48.87 -17.99
CA LEU A 127 -0.14 48.78 -16.56
C LEU A 127 -0.19 47.34 -16.02
N ARG A 128 -0.62 46.34 -16.80
CA ARG A 128 -0.69 44.92 -16.39
C ARG A 128 0.60 44.45 -15.70
N PRO A 129 1.82 44.66 -16.24
CA PRO A 129 3.04 44.24 -15.55
C PRO A 129 3.22 44.92 -14.19
N VAL A 130 2.80 46.18 -14.05
CA VAL A 130 2.90 46.95 -12.80
C VAL A 130 1.90 46.43 -11.77
N PHE A 131 0.67 46.13 -12.19
CA PHE A 131 -0.34 45.50 -11.33
C PHE A 131 0.13 44.14 -10.81
N LEU A 132 0.62 43.27 -11.69
CA LEU A 132 1.14 41.95 -11.30
C LEU A 132 2.39 42.07 -10.41
N TYR A 133 3.28 43.02 -10.68
CA TYR A 133 4.48 43.23 -9.87
C TYR A 133 4.14 43.66 -8.46
N ILE A 134 3.21 44.60 -8.30
CA ILE A 134 2.78 45.05 -6.99
C ILE A 134 2.03 43.88 -6.33
N LEU A 135 0.92 43.44 -6.93
CA LEU A 135 -0.08 42.57 -6.32
C LEU A 135 0.34 41.11 -6.12
N CYS A 136 1.20 40.54 -6.97
CA CYS A 136 1.60 39.13 -6.90
C CYS A 136 3.01 38.91 -6.32
N ASN A 137 3.64 39.94 -5.73
CA ASN A 137 4.97 39.80 -5.15
C ASN A 137 4.95 38.92 -3.87
N PRO A 138 5.67 37.79 -3.85
CA PRO A 138 5.66 36.86 -2.72
C PRO A 138 6.61 37.24 -1.57
N SER A 139 7.33 38.37 -1.65
CA SER A 139 8.42 38.74 -0.72
C SER A 139 8.28 40.10 -0.04
N SER A 140 7.21 40.86 -0.34
CA SER A 140 7.11 42.28 0.04
C SER A 140 6.19 42.53 1.25
N ASN A 141 6.70 42.32 2.47
CA ASN A 141 5.98 42.68 3.71
C ASN A 141 5.84 44.20 3.91
N SER A 142 6.57 45.03 3.15
CA SER A 142 6.63 46.49 3.33
C SER A 142 5.66 47.28 2.43
N LEU A 143 4.89 46.63 1.54
CA LEU A 143 4.04 47.29 0.54
C LEU A 143 2.53 47.15 0.79
N ASP A 144 2.09 46.64 1.95
CA ASP A 144 0.67 46.28 2.19
C ASP A 144 -0.32 47.44 1.94
N CYS A 145 0.01 48.67 2.32
CA CYS A 145 -0.84 49.83 2.02
C CYS A 145 -0.90 50.14 0.52
N CYS A 146 0.21 49.98 -0.19
CA CYS A 146 0.26 50.15 -1.65
C CYS A 146 -0.58 49.07 -2.33
N MET A 147 -0.44 47.83 -1.89
CA MET A 147 -1.19 46.68 -2.38
C MET A 147 -2.70 46.89 -2.30
N GLN A 148 -3.21 47.31 -1.14
CA GLN A 148 -4.64 47.53 -0.94
C GLN A 148 -5.15 48.68 -1.80
N GLN A 149 -4.42 49.80 -1.87
CA GLN A 149 -4.83 50.95 -2.67
C GLN A 149 -4.80 50.64 -4.17
N VAL A 150 -3.78 49.96 -4.67
CA VAL A 150 -3.71 49.52 -6.08
C VAL A 150 -4.83 48.54 -6.42
N TRP A 151 -5.16 47.62 -5.50
CA TRP A 151 -6.27 46.68 -5.69
C TRP A 151 -7.62 47.41 -5.76
N GLN A 152 -7.87 48.36 -4.86
CA GLN A 152 -9.09 49.17 -4.89
C GLN A 152 -9.23 50.00 -6.17
N LEU A 153 -8.12 50.49 -6.75
CA LEU A 153 -8.14 51.18 -8.04
C LEU A 153 -8.57 50.25 -9.18
N LEU A 154 -8.04 49.02 -9.18
CA LEU A 154 -8.35 48.02 -10.17
C LEU A 154 -9.81 47.50 -10.03
N ILE A 155 -10.31 47.34 -8.80
CA ILE A 155 -11.72 47.03 -8.51
C ILE A 155 -12.66 48.13 -9.01
N LYS A 156 -12.32 49.41 -8.79
CA LYS A 156 -13.15 50.55 -9.22
C LYS A 156 -13.18 50.74 -10.74
N SER A 157 -12.22 50.16 -11.47
CA SER A 157 -12.18 50.23 -12.93
C SER A 157 -13.28 49.34 -13.56
N LYS A 158 -13.91 49.81 -14.64
CA LYS A 158 -15.06 49.15 -15.29
C LYS A 158 -14.69 48.06 -16.31
N HIS A 159 -13.41 47.84 -16.63
CA HIS A 159 -13.00 47.12 -17.85
C HIS A 159 -12.18 45.82 -17.67
N ASP A 160 -12.02 45.27 -16.46
CA ASP A 160 -10.92 44.33 -16.17
C ASP A 160 -11.27 42.98 -15.52
N SER A 161 -12.29 42.28 -16.01
CA SER A 161 -12.50 40.88 -15.59
C SER A 161 -11.24 40.01 -15.78
N HIS A 162 -10.51 40.20 -16.89
CA HIS A 162 -9.32 39.40 -17.21
C HIS A 162 -8.11 39.64 -16.31
N VAL A 163 -7.78 40.90 -15.98
CA VAL A 163 -6.61 41.19 -15.13
C VAL A 163 -6.94 40.88 -13.66
N GLN A 164 -8.18 41.11 -13.23
CA GLN A 164 -8.67 40.71 -11.89
C GLN A 164 -8.54 39.21 -11.69
N THR A 165 -9.05 38.41 -12.63
CA THR A 165 -8.97 36.94 -12.59
C THR A 165 -7.54 36.45 -12.68
N GLU A 166 -6.71 37.02 -13.56
CA GLU A 166 -5.28 36.71 -13.67
C GLU A 166 -4.52 36.93 -12.35
N ILE A 167 -4.74 38.07 -11.68
CA ILE A 167 -4.11 38.37 -10.39
C ILE A 167 -4.52 37.30 -9.37
N LEU A 168 -5.81 36.98 -9.27
CA LEU A 168 -6.32 35.97 -8.34
C LEU A 168 -5.67 34.60 -8.53
N PHE A 169 -5.38 34.18 -9.77
CA PHE A 169 -4.72 32.89 -10.03
C PHE A 169 -3.33 32.78 -9.42
N TRP A 170 -2.57 33.87 -9.41
CA TRP A 170 -1.17 33.87 -9.02
C TRP A 170 -0.91 34.29 -7.57
N LEU A 171 -1.98 34.58 -6.82
CA LEU A 171 -1.90 34.89 -5.40
C LEU A 171 -1.49 33.66 -4.57
N CYS A 172 -0.45 33.83 -3.74
CA CYS A 172 0.11 32.77 -2.90
C CYS A 172 -0.55 32.72 -1.52
N THR A 173 -0.84 31.51 -1.01
CA THR A 173 -1.51 31.31 0.29
C THR A 173 -0.67 30.56 1.34
N VAL A 174 0.61 30.29 1.06
CA VAL A 174 1.44 29.40 1.90
C VAL A 174 1.85 30.03 3.21
N GLU A 175 2.21 31.30 3.18
CA GLU A 175 2.63 32.04 4.38
C GLU A 175 1.42 32.71 5.01
N ASN A 176 1.38 32.78 6.35
CA ASN A 176 0.23 33.32 7.08
C ASN A 176 -0.15 34.74 6.60
N HIS A 177 0.84 35.63 6.47
CA HIS A 177 0.63 36.99 5.97
C HIS A 177 0.13 37.01 4.52
N SER A 178 0.69 36.18 3.64
CA SER A 178 0.21 36.05 2.26
C SER A 178 -1.24 35.53 2.21
N CYS A 179 -1.59 34.51 2.99
CA CYS A 179 -2.93 33.94 3.05
C CYS A 179 -3.96 34.99 3.48
N ILE A 180 -3.67 35.74 4.54
CA ILE A 180 -4.53 36.83 5.02
C ILE A 180 -4.71 37.91 3.94
N ASN A 181 -3.62 38.33 3.29
CA ASN A 181 -3.68 39.33 2.22
C ASN A 181 -4.49 38.85 1.01
N THR A 182 -4.32 37.60 0.60
CA THR A 182 -5.13 37.01 -0.50
C THR A 182 -6.60 36.93 -0.13
N ASN A 183 -6.90 36.58 1.12
CA ASN A 183 -8.25 36.48 1.63
C ASN A 183 -8.96 37.83 1.58
N TYR A 184 -8.40 38.90 2.14
CA TYR A 184 -9.02 40.22 2.08
C TYR A 184 -9.30 40.71 0.65
N ARG A 185 -8.41 40.44 -0.30
CA ARG A 185 -8.62 40.84 -1.71
C ARG A 185 -9.78 40.11 -2.37
N ILE A 186 -9.93 38.82 -2.05
CA ILE A 186 -11.05 38.01 -2.55
C ILE A 186 -12.34 38.47 -1.89
N LEU A 187 -12.35 38.76 -0.58
CA LEU A 187 -13.50 39.32 0.11
C LEU A 187 -13.95 40.66 -0.50
N GLU A 188 -13.02 41.59 -0.76
CA GLU A 188 -13.33 42.88 -1.39
C GLU A 188 -13.95 42.71 -2.80
N LEU A 189 -13.46 41.75 -3.61
CA LEU A 189 -14.08 41.42 -4.90
C LEU A 189 -15.46 40.79 -4.74
N ALA A 190 -15.62 39.94 -3.74
CA ALA A 190 -16.85 39.20 -3.51
C ALA A 190 -17.96 40.14 -3.02
N GLU A 191 -17.63 41.13 -2.18
CA GLU A 191 -18.51 42.23 -1.80
C GLU A 191 -18.92 43.07 -3.01
N LYS A 192 -17.96 43.42 -3.88
CA LYS A 192 -18.26 44.13 -5.13
C LYS A 192 -19.21 43.34 -6.03
N ALA A 193 -18.95 42.05 -6.22
CA ALA A 193 -19.81 41.16 -7.02
C ALA A 193 -21.22 41.06 -6.44
N SER A 194 -21.35 41.05 -5.10
CA SER A 194 -22.64 41.11 -4.42
C SER A 194 -23.38 42.42 -4.66
N LEU A 195 -22.68 43.56 -4.64
CA LEU A 195 -23.27 44.88 -4.94
C LEU A 195 -23.74 44.99 -6.39
N GLU A 196 -22.97 44.42 -7.33
CA GLU A 196 -23.30 44.39 -8.76
C GLU A 196 -24.33 43.29 -9.13
N LYS A 197 -24.64 42.38 -8.19
CA LYS A 197 -25.51 41.19 -8.38
C LYS A 197 -25.03 40.24 -9.51
N ASN A 198 -23.71 40.13 -9.69
CA ASN A 198 -23.11 39.25 -10.71
C ASN A 198 -23.09 37.80 -10.23
N ARG A 199 -24.09 37.00 -10.66
CA ARG A 199 -24.26 35.60 -10.24
C ARG A 199 -23.05 34.71 -10.56
N GLU A 200 -22.44 34.87 -11.74
CA GLU A 200 -21.29 34.04 -12.16
C GLU A 200 -20.04 34.24 -11.30
N TYR A 201 -19.80 35.47 -10.82
CA TYR A 201 -18.70 35.78 -9.89
C TYR A 201 -19.01 35.30 -8.48
N CYS A 202 -20.23 35.53 -7.99
CA CYS A 202 -20.66 35.06 -6.67
C CYS A 202 -20.52 33.54 -6.55
N THR A 203 -20.97 32.81 -7.57
CA THR A 203 -20.87 31.35 -7.65
C THR A 203 -19.42 30.86 -7.72
N ALA A 204 -18.56 31.52 -8.50
CA ALA A 204 -17.17 31.12 -8.62
C ALA A 204 -16.31 31.43 -7.37
N LEU A 205 -16.55 32.58 -6.73
CA LEU A 205 -15.78 33.03 -5.57
C LEU A 205 -16.17 32.33 -4.26
N LEU A 206 -17.42 31.87 -4.13
CA LEU A 206 -17.92 31.28 -2.89
C LEU A 206 -17.11 30.05 -2.43
N PRO A 207 -16.83 29.03 -3.28
CA PRO A 207 -15.97 27.90 -2.89
C PRO A 207 -14.54 28.32 -2.56
N ILE A 208 -14.02 29.38 -3.21
CA ILE A 208 -12.68 29.92 -2.94
C ILE A 208 -12.61 30.49 -1.54
N ILE A 209 -13.59 31.29 -1.12
CA ILE A 209 -13.63 31.86 0.23
C ILE A 209 -13.65 30.75 1.30
N VAL A 210 -14.36 29.64 1.05
CA VAL A 210 -14.38 28.50 1.97
C VAL A 210 -13.06 27.70 1.94
N SER A 211 -12.44 27.53 0.78
CA SER A 211 -11.11 26.91 0.73
C SER A 211 -10.06 27.73 1.50
N LEU A 212 -10.17 29.06 1.47
CA LEU A 212 -9.31 29.97 2.23
C LEU A 212 -9.63 29.94 3.73
N THR A 213 -10.89 29.80 4.16
CA THR A 213 -11.17 29.60 5.60
C THR A 213 -10.50 28.34 6.12
N ILE A 214 -10.49 27.25 5.34
CA ILE A 214 -9.77 26.02 5.72
C ILE A 214 -8.28 26.28 5.90
N GLN A 215 -7.66 27.05 4.98
CA GLN A 215 -6.23 27.40 5.06
C GLN A 215 -5.91 28.33 6.24
N LEU A 216 -6.75 29.35 6.48
CA LEU A 216 -6.64 30.27 7.62
C LEU A 216 -6.77 29.55 8.96
N LEU A 217 -7.73 28.63 9.09
CA LEU A 217 -7.92 27.83 10.30
C LEU A 217 -6.71 26.93 10.58
N LYS A 218 -6.10 26.33 9.54
CA LYS A 218 -4.86 25.55 9.69
C LYS A 218 -3.69 26.42 10.17
N GLN A 219 -3.69 27.70 9.83
CA GLN A 219 -2.66 28.68 10.24
C GLN A 219 -3.00 29.38 11.58
N GLY A 220 -4.18 29.15 12.14
CA GLY A 220 -4.62 29.71 13.43
C GLY A 220 -5.19 31.13 13.36
N SER A 221 -5.65 31.57 12.18
CA SER A 221 -6.20 32.91 11.94
C SER A 221 -7.73 32.95 12.10
N ASP A 222 -8.29 34.13 12.37
CA ASP A 222 -9.72 34.33 12.62
C ASP A 222 -10.57 34.23 11.33
N PRO A 223 -11.57 33.32 11.26
CA PRO A 223 -12.42 33.13 10.08
C PRO A 223 -13.67 34.03 10.02
N GLU A 224 -13.96 34.83 11.06
CA GLU A 224 -15.17 35.67 11.12
C GLU A 224 -15.46 36.52 9.87
N PRO A 225 -14.51 37.27 9.27
CA PRO A 225 -14.78 38.08 8.08
C PRO A 225 -15.26 37.23 6.90
N ASN A 226 -14.76 36.00 6.77
CA ASN A 226 -15.17 35.11 5.68
C ASN A 226 -16.60 34.64 5.88
N PHE A 227 -17.00 34.30 7.11
CA PHE A 227 -18.37 33.88 7.40
C PHE A 227 -19.39 35.00 7.12
N HIS A 228 -19.04 36.26 7.38
CA HIS A 228 -19.89 37.40 7.04
C HIS A 228 -20.12 37.52 5.54
N VAL A 229 -19.05 37.49 4.75
CA VAL A 229 -19.14 37.62 3.28
C VAL A 229 -19.83 36.41 2.65
N ILE A 230 -19.58 35.20 3.16
CA ILE A 230 -20.31 33.99 2.74
C ILE A 230 -21.83 34.18 2.96
N PHE A 231 -22.24 34.74 4.10
CA PHE A 231 -23.66 34.97 4.38
C PHE A 231 -24.31 35.99 3.43
N LEU A 232 -23.56 37.01 2.99
CA LEU A 232 -24.04 38.02 2.04
C LEU A 232 -24.19 37.46 0.61
N ILE A 233 -23.23 36.64 0.17
CA ILE A 233 -23.13 36.19 -1.22
C ILE A 233 -24.05 35.01 -1.52
N ILE A 234 -24.36 34.20 -0.51
CA ILE A 234 -25.15 32.97 -0.69
C ILE A 234 -26.52 33.20 -1.30
N ASP A 235 -27.18 34.32 -1.00
CA ASP A 235 -28.50 34.63 -1.55
C ASP A 235 -28.47 34.92 -3.07
N HIS A 236 -27.27 35.13 -3.64
CA HIS A 236 -27.05 35.48 -5.04
C HIS A 236 -26.39 34.35 -5.85
N CYS A 237 -26.15 33.18 -5.23
CA CYS A 237 -25.50 32.04 -5.86
C CYS A 237 -26.49 31.07 -6.51
N ASP A 238 -26.01 30.31 -7.49
CA ASP A 238 -26.75 29.21 -8.09
C ASP A 238 -26.78 27.98 -7.18
N ASN A 239 -27.88 27.24 -7.26
CA ASN A 239 -28.20 26.10 -6.39
C ASN A 239 -27.26 24.88 -6.56
N TYR A 240 -26.63 24.71 -7.72
CA TYR A 240 -25.80 23.52 -8.02
C TYR A 240 -24.51 23.41 -7.21
N ILE A 241 -24.02 24.50 -6.60
CA ILE A 241 -22.77 24.50 -5.80
C ILE A 241 -23.02 23.96 -4.38
N GLY A 242 -24.28 23.78 -3.97
CA GLY A 242 -24.63 23.35 -2.62
C GLY A 242 -23.89 22.10 -2.14
N ASN A 243 -23.75 21.09 -3.00
CA ASN A 243 -23.02 19.86 -2.68
C ASN A 243 -21.53 20.10 -2.37
N LEU A 244 -20.85 20.88 -3.22
CA LEU A 244 -19.45 21.27 -3.01
C LEU A 244 -19.30 22.06 -1.70
N MET A 245 -20.21 23.00 -1.45
CA MET A 245 -20.20 23.82 -0.24
C MET A 245 -20.37 22.99 1.03
N LEU A 246 -21.26 21.99 1.03
CA LEU A 246 -21.44 21.12 2.19
C LEU A 246 -20.17 20.36 2.53
N THR A 247 -19.45 19.84 1.52
CA THR A 247 -18.20 19.11 1.76
C THR A 247 -17.08 20.01 2.29
N LEU A 248 -16.91 21.20 1.73
CA LEU A 248 -15.92 22.18 2.19
C LEU A 248 -16.28 22.72 3.58
N MET A 249 -17.57 22.98 3.83
CA MET A 249 -18.03 23.41 5.16
C MET A 249 -17.87 22.31 6.22
N ALA A 250 -18.00 21.04 5.86
CA ALA A 250 -17.68 19.93 6.76
C ALA A 250 -16.20 19.98 7.18
N GLU A 251 -15.26 20.26 6.27
CA GLU A 251 -13.85 20.46 6.63
C GLU A 251 -13.64 21.66 7.55
N VAL A 252 -14.32 22.78 7.29
CA VAL A 252 -14.29 23.97 8.15
C VAL A 252 -14.78 23.62 9.56
N ILE A 253 -15.92 22.94 9.70
CA ILE A 253 -16.50 22.56 11.00
C ILE A 253 -15.58 21.58 11.75
N ALA A 254 -14.89 20.69 11.04
CA ALA A 254 -13.96 19.75 11.66
C ALA A 254 -12.72 20.44 12.27
N LEU A 255 -12.32 21.60 11.74
CA LEU A 255 -11.18 22.39 12.19
C LEU A 255 -11.56 23.53 13.15
N CYS A 256 -12.79 24.05 13.04
CA CYS A 256 -13.26 25.21 13.78
C CYS A 256 -13.39 24.95 15.29
N PRO A 257 -12.98 25.93 16.14
CA PRO A 257 -13.41 26.01 17.52
C PRO A 257 -14.94 26.13 17.65
N ALA A 258 -15.47 25.66 18.76
CA ALA A 258 -16.92 25.57 19.01
C ALA A 258 -17.67 26.91 18.93
N ILE A 259 -16.96 28.02 19.15
CA ILE A 259 -17.51 29.39 19.16
C ILE A 259 -18.09 29.75 17.79
N TYR A 260 -17.47 29.28 16.70
CA TYR A 260 -17.85 29.64 15.34
C TYR A 260 -18.92 28.72 14.73
N LEU A 261 -19.49 27.77 15.50
CA LEU A 261 -20.56 26.87 15.04
C LEU A 261 -21.86 27.60 14.64
N HIS A 262 -22.05 28.87 15.02
CA HIS A 262 -23.19 29.67 14.53
C HIS A 262 -23.14 29.87 12.99
N SER A 263 -21.96 29.77 12.38
CA SER A 263 -21.80 29.80 10.91
C SER A 263 -22.56 28.68 10.18
N VAL A 264 -22.91 27.59 10.87
CA VAL A 264 -23.69 26.47 10.30
C VAL A 264 -25.11 26.88 9.89
N ARG A 265 -25.61 28.05 10.33
CA ARG A 265 -26.88 28.64 9.86
C ARG A 265 -26.92 28.86 8.33
N ILE A 266 -25.74 29.01 7.71
CA ILE A 266 -25.54 29.14 6.27
C ILE A 266 -26.21 27.99 5.47
N ILE A 267 -26.27 26.79 6.05
CA ILE A 267 -26.75 25.57 5.36
C ILE A 267 -28.27 25.57 5.14
N LYS A 268 -29.05 26.35 5.92
CA LYS A 268 -30.52 26.40 5.77
C LYS A 268 -30.97 26.97 4.42
N LYS A 269 -30.06 27.58 3.64
CA LYS A 269 -30.35 28.30 2.40
C LYS A 269 -29.99 27.54 1.09
N MET A 270 -29.34 26.39 1.15
CA MET A 270 -28.85 25.66 -0.04
C MET A 270 -29.62 24.38 -0.35
N SER A 271 -29.65 23.97 -1.61
CA SER A 271 -30.05 22.62 -2.05
C SER A 271 -28.92 21.62 -1.84
N TYR A 272 -29.26 20.37 -1.51
CA TYR A 272 -28.29 19.35 -1.16
C TYR A 272 -28.76 17.94 -1.48
N ASP A 273 -27.79 17.06 -1.78
CA ASP A 273 -28.00 15.62 -1.80
C ASP A 273 -27.74 14.99 -0.42
N ASP A 274 -28.44 13.87 -0.17
CA ASP A 274 -28.40 13.16 1.11
C ASP A 274 -26.98 12.70 1.50
N ILE A 275 -26.13 12.31 0.54
CA ILE A 275 -24.74 11.90 0.81
C ILE A 275 -23.99 13.06 1.47
N PHE A 276 -23.91 14.21 0.79
CA PHE A 276 -23.11 15.35 1.24
C PHE A 276 -23.69 15.99 2.50
N PHE A 277 -25.00 15.99 2.67
CA PHE A 277 -25.61 16.43 3.93
C PHE A 277 -25.21 15.51 5.11
N ASN A 278 -25.18 14.19 4.90
CA ASN A 278 -24.67 13.25 5.89
C ASN A 278 -23.19 13.44 6.22
N THR A 279 -22.36 13.90 5.27
CA THR A 279 -20.95 14.22 5.54
C THR A 279 -20.81 15.40 6.51
N LEU A 280 -21.69 16.39 6.38
CA LEU A 280 -21.72 17.51 7.30
C LEU A 280 -22.24 17.08 8.67
N ILE A 281 -23.30 16.27 8.73
CA ILE A 281 -23.80 15.71 10.00
C ILE A 281 -22.72 14.89 10.70
N ALA A 282 -21.94 14.10 9.96
CA ALA A 282 -20.85 13.33 10.54
C ALA A 282 -19.91 14.24 11.35
N THR A 283 -19.54 15.41 10.82
CA THR A 283 -18.71 16.39 11.54
C THR A 283 -19.37 16.95 12.80
N ILE A 284 -20.69 17.14 12.78
CA ILE A 284 -21.49 17.65 13.90
C ILE A 284 -21.68 16.60 15.01
N VAL A 285 -21.75 15.31 14.68
CA VAL A 285 -22.02 14.21 15.64
C VAL A 285 -20.99 14.18 16.78
N LYS A 286 -19.72 14.53 16.52
CA LYS A 286 -18.70 14.65 17.58
C LYS A 286 -19.10 15.67 18.64
N TRP A 287 -19.66 16.80 18.23
CA TRP A 287 -20.11 17.84 19.16
C TRP A 287 -21.34 17.38 19.96
N ILE A 288 -22.24 16.62 19.35
CA ILE A 288 -23.40 16.04 20.04
C ILE A 288 -22.96 14.99 21.09
N ALA A 289 -21.95 14.18 20.77
CA ALA A 289 -21.45 13.14 21.66
C ALA A 289 -20.71 13.68 22.89
N TYR A 290 -20.08 14.88 22.77
CA TYR A 290 -19.32 15.52 23.85
C TYR A 290 -19.83 16.93 24.13
N PRO A 291 -20.98 17.07 24.81
CA PRO A 291 -21.57 18.38 25.09
C PRO A 291 -20.73 19.14 26.12
N SER A 292 -20.15 20.27 25.73
CA SER A 292 -19.56 21.24 26.66
C SER A 292 -20.60 22.28 27.08
N VAL A 293 -20.64 22.62 28.37
CA VAL A 293 -21.53 23.65 28.95
C VAL A 293 -21.38 25.00 28.24
N LEU A 294 -20.19 25.30 27.71
CA LEU A 294 -19.86 26.51 26.97
C LEU A 294 -20.53 26.62 25.58
N CYS A 295 -21.20 25.57 25.10
CA CYS A 295 -21.70 25.47 23.72
C CYS A 295 -23.19 25.09 23.63
N SER A 296 -24.00 25.39 24.66
CA SER A 296 -25.43 25.06 24.69
C SER A 296 -26.20 25.54 23.45
N THR A 297 -25.97 26.77 23.01
CA THR A 297 -26.60 27.35 21.81
C THR A 297 -26.19 26.64 20.51
N ALA A 298 -24.94 26.20 20.41
CA ALA A 298 -24.44 25.44 19.26
C ALA A 298 -24.95 23.99 19.27
N LEU A 299 -25.14 23.39 20.44
CA LEU A 299 -25.72 22.06 20.61
C LEU A 299 -27.21 22.01 20.24
N ASP A 300 -27.97 23.06 20.57
CA ASP A 300 -29.38 23.14 20.18
C ASP A 300 -29.52 23.31 18.66
N MET A 301 -28.66 24.13 18.01
CA MET A 301 -28.61 24.21 16.55
C MET A 301 -28.17 22.89 15.88
N ALA A 302 -27.20 22.18 16.47
CA ALA A 302 -26.77 20.88 15.99
C ALA A 302 -27.90 19.83 16.07
N LYS A 303 -28.67 19.84 17.15
CA LYS A 303 -29.87 18.99 17.31
C LYS A 303 -30.97 19.37 16.33
N ASP A 304 -31.21 20.66 16.11
CA ASP A 304 -32.19 21.13 15.12
C ASP A 304 -31.84 20.66 13.70
N LEU A 305 -30.57 20.73 13.31
CA LEU A 305 -30.11 20.24 12.00
C LEU A 305 -30.15 18.72 11.89
N ALA A 306 -29.80 17.99 12.96
CA ALA A 306 -29.93 16.53 13.01
C ALA A 306 -31.40 16.09 12.91
N ASN A 307 -32.33 16.87 13.47
CA ASN A 307 -33.77 16.62 13.36
C ASN A 307 -34.33 16.97 11.96
N GLN A 308 -33.68 17.86 11.20
CA GLN A 308 -34.08 18.19 9.82
C GLN A 308 -33.83 17.06 8.80
N MET A 309 -33.03 16.04 9.15
CA MET A 309 -32.93 14.76 8.41
C MET A 309 -34.30 14.12 8.12
N PHE A 310 -35.30 14.42 8.95
CA PHE A 310 -36.62 13.80 8.86
C PHE A 310 -37.64 14.61 8.06
N VAL A 311 -37.38 15.88 7.73
CA VAL A 311 -38.44 16.83 7.33
C VAL A 311 -38.34 17.32 5.87
N LYS A 312 -37.19 17.26 5.20
CA LYS A 312 -37.07 17.76 3.81
C LYS A 312 -36.75 16.67 2.78
N THR A 313 -37.74 16.45 1.93
CA THR A 313 -37.71 15.66 0.70
C THR A 313 -36.88 16.35 -0.39
N ARG A 314 -35.94 15.59 -0.95
CA ARG A 314 -35.21 15.72 -2.23
C ARG A 314 -35.41 17.01 -3.04
N LEU A 315 -34.33 17.78 -3.19
CA LEU A 315 -34.09 18.61 -4.36
C LEU A 315 -32.82 18.07 -5.03
N THR A 316 -33.00 17.21 -6.03
CA THR A 316 -31.90 16.70 -6.85
C THR A 316 -31.23 17.87 -7.57
N CYS A 317 -29.94 18.08 -7.31
CA CYS A 317 -29.14 19.02 -8.10
C CYS A 317 -28.65 18.32 -9.37
N ASP A 318 -28.99 18.86 -10.55
CA ASP A 318 -28.37 18.45 -11.80
C ASP A 318 -26.92 18.97 -11.83
N ASN A 319 -25.98 18.13 -11.41
CA ASN A 319 -24.56 18.49 -11.25
C ASN A 319 -23.80 18.63 -12.60
N GLU A 320 -24.40 18.25 -13.73
CA GLU A 320 -23.87 18.56 -15.07
C GLU A 320 -23.76 20.07 -15.32
N ILE A 321 -24.53 20.88 -14.57
CA ILE A 321 -24.56 22.34 -14.66
C ILE A 321 -23.38 23.00 -13.91
N ILE A 322 -22.64 22.28 -13.04
CA ILE A 322 -21.50 22.86 -12.28
C ILE A 322 -20.41 23.38 -13.23
N PHE A 323 -20.17 22.68 -14.34
CA PHE A 323 -19.18 23.08 -15.35
C PHE A 323 -19.73 24.08 -16.39
N SER A 324 -21.00 24.48 -16.30
CA SER A 324 -21.58 25.46 -17.23
C SER A 324 -21.06 26.89 -16.99
N ASN A 325 -20.70 27.21 -15.74
CA ASN A 325 -20.12 28.50 -15.42
C ASN A 325 -18.64 28.51 -15.81
N LYS A 326 -18.35 29.20 -16.92
CA LYS A 326 -16.99 29.35 -17.45
C LYS A 326 -16.02 29.88 -16.41
N LEU A 327 -16.38 30.91 -15.64
CA LEU A 327 -15.50 31.48 -14.60
C LEU A 327 -15.15 30.45 -13.52
N PHE A 328 -16.12 29.63 -13.09
CA PHE A 328 -15.85 28.56 -12.15
C PHE A 328 -14.87 27.52 -12.71
N THR A 329 -14.98 27.16 -14.00
CA THR A 329 -14.01 26.25 -14.64
C THR A 329 -12.59 26.83 -14.71
N VAL A 330 -12.46 28.16 -14.80
CA VAL A 330 -11.15 28.81 -14.72
C VAL A 330 -10.62 28.75 -13.27
N PHE A 331 -11.44 29.10 -12.28
CA PHE A 331 -11.05 29.08 -10.86
C PHE A 331 -10.85 27.68 -10.25
N PHE A 332 -11.45 26.66 -10.86
CA PHE A 332 -11.36 25.27 -10.43
C PHE A 332 -9.91 24.77 -10.25
N HIS A 333 -8.97 25.22 -11.08
CA HIS A 333 -7.56 24.83 -11.00
C HIS A 333 -6.71 25.69 -10.06
N SER A 334 -7.27 26.75 -9.48
CA SER A 334 -6.53 27.68 -8.64
C SER A 334 -6.26 27.12 -7.25
N ASP A 335 -7.20 26.36 -6.67
CA ASP A 335 -7.08 25.80 -5.33
C ASP A 335 -7.12 24.27 -5.35
N PRO A 336 -6.14 23.58 -4.73
CA PRO A 336 -6.08 22.13 -4.71
C PRO A 336 -7.24 21.46 -3.95
N TYR A 337 -7.88 22.14 -2.98
CA TYR A 337 -9.05 21.62 -2.27
C TYR A 337 -10.29 21.67 -3.15
N ILE A 338 -10.52 22.78 -3.86
CA ILE A 338 -11.68 22.93 -4.74
C ILE A 338 -11.62 21.88 -5.85
N GLN A 339 -10.48 21.78 -6.54
CA GLN A 339 -10.30 20.79 -7.61
C GLN A 339 -10.60 19.37 -7.11
N PHE A 340 -10.10 19.02 -5.92
CA PHE A 340 -10.30 17.71 -5.32
C PHE A 340 -11.77 17.42 -5.00
N TYR A 341 -12.43 18.32 -4.28
CA TYR A 341 -13.81 18.10 -3.84
C TYR A 341 -14.81 18.22 -4.97
N THR A 342 -14.58 19.08 -5.95
CA THR A 342 -15.47 19.19 -7.11
C THR A 342 -15.45 17.94 -7.97
N GLU A 343 -14.29 17.34 -8.24
CA GLU A 343 -14.22 16.05 -8.97
C GLU A 343 -14.89 14.93 -8.17
N LEU A 344 -14.67 14.87 -6.86
CA LEU A 344 -15.34 13.88 -6.01
C LEU A 344 -16.85 14.04 -5.96
N VAL A 345 -17.34 15.28 -5.87
CA VAL A 345 -18.78 15.59 -5.87
C VAL A 345 -19.39 15.18 -7.22
N HIS A 346 -18.70 15.50 -8.33
CA HIS A 346 -19.12 15.09 -9.66
C HIS A 346 -19.22 13.57 -9.77
N CYS A 347 -18.16 12.84 -9.39
CA CYS A 347 -18.13 11.38 -9.42
C CYS A 347 -19.23 10.75 -8.56
N LEU A 348 -19.37 11.17 -7.29
CA LEU A 348 -20.35 10.60 -6.37
C LEU A 348 -21.80 10.87 -6.77
N SER A 349 -22.05 11.92 -7.55
CA SER A 349 -23.39 12.20 -8.05
C SER A 349 -23.83 11.31 -9.22
N ILE A 350 -22.87 10.71 -9.93
CA ILE A 350 -23.12 9.82 -11.07
C ILE A 350 -23.23 8.35 -10.62
N TRP A 351 -22.60 7.98 -9.51
CA TRP A 351 -22.40 6.58 -9.12
C TRP A 351 -23.63 5.90 -8.52
N ASN A 352 -23.85 4.65 -8.93
CA ASN A 352 -24.80 3.75 -8.27
C ASN A 352 -24.15 3.06 -7.05
N GLN A 353 -24.95 2.36 -6.24
CA GLN A 353 -24.47 1.65 -5.05
C GLN A 353 -23.34 0.64 -5.34
N ASN A 354 -23.40 -0.08 -6.47
CA ASN A 354 -22.35 -1.01 -6.88
C ASN A 354 -21.04 -0.31 -7.27
N ASP A 355 -21.15 0.89 -7.82
CA ASP A 355 -20.01 1.70 -8.24
C ASP A 355 -19.31 2.28 -7.01
N ILE A 356 -20.07 2.72 -6.00
CA ILE A 356 -19.56 3.12 -4.68
C ILE A 356 -18.79 1.96 -4.03
N LEU A 357 -19.28 0.71 -4.12
CA LEU A 357 -18.55 -0.46 -3.60
C LEU A 357 -17.21 -0.68 -4.33
N SER A 358 -17.19 -0.55 -5.65
CA SER A 358 -15.95 -0.69 -6.43
C SER A 358 -14.93 0.41 -6.08
N TRP A 359 -15.39 1.64 -5.93
CA TRP A 359 -14.56 2.76 -5.49
C TRP A 359 -14.04 2.57 -4.06
N LEU A 360 -14.86 2.11 -3.12
CA LEU A 360 -14.42 1.82 -1.75
C LEU A 360 -13.35 0.73 -1.70
N ASN A 361 -13.44 -0.29 -2.56
CA ASN A 361 -12.40 -1.31 -2.68
C ASN A 361 -11.10 -0.72 -3.22
N ASN A 362 -11.16 0.19 -4.20
CA ASN A 362 -9.98 0.91 -4.70
C ASN A 362 -9.40 1.85 -3.63
N MET A 363 -10.24 2.59 -2.92
CA MET A 363 -9.85 3.46 -1.81
C MET A 363 -9.24 2.70 -0.65
N SER A 364 -9.59 1.42 -0.43
CA SER A 364 -8.91 0.58 0.56
C SER A 364 -7.43 0.37 0.24
N ARG A 365 -7.08 0.35 -1.05
CA ARG A 365 -5.70 0.21 -1.57
C ARG A 365 -4.97 1.55 -1.70
N ALA A 366 -5.70 2.67 -1.68
CA ALA A 366 -5.15 4.01 -1.87
C ALA A 366 -4.16 4.44 -0.78
N PRO A 367 -3.25 5.39 -1.08
CA PRO A 367 -2.37 6.00 -0.08
C PRO A 367 -3.10 6.69 1.08
N ILE A 368 -2.44 6.76 2.24
CA ILE A 368 -3.01 7.28 3.48
C ILE A 368 -3.44 8.75 3.38
N TYR A 369 -2.68 9.60 2.68
CA TYR A 369 -3.04 11.03 2.54
C TYR A 369 -4.33 11.24 1.74
N ILE A 370 -4.63 10.39 0.76
CA ILE A 370 -5.90 10.42 0.01
C ILE A 370 -7.04 9.96 0.91
N LYS A 371 -6.84 8.87 1.64
CA LYS A 371 -7.81 8.38 2.63
C LYS A 371 -8.12 9.45 3.69
N ASP A 372 -7.10 10.19 4.14
CA ASP A 372 -7.28 11.28 5.11
C ASP A 372 -8.06 12.47 4.53
N LYS A 373 -7.84 12.83 3.26
CA LYS A 373 -8.66 13.85 2.58
C LYS A 373 -10.13 13.39 2.43
N CYS A 374 -10.36 12.13 2.06
CA CYS A 374 -11.73 11.60 1.88
C CYS A 374 -12.45 11.22 3.19
N LYS A 375 -11.82 11.34 4.36
CA LYS A 375 -12.34 10.79 5.63
C LYS A 375 -13.75 11.27 5.98
N LEU A 376 -14.05 12.54 5.71
CA LEU A 376 -15.36 13.13 6.01
C LEU A 376 -16.43 12.65 5.03
N LEU A 377 -16.08 12.49 3.75
CA LEU A 377 -16.97 11.91 2.74
C LEU A 377 -17.33 10.46 3.08
N ILE A 378 -16.33 9.64 3.42
CA ILE A 378 -16.53 8.24 3.82
C ILE A 378 -17.37 8.16 5.10
N SER A 379 -17.21 9.12 6.03
CA SER A 379 -18.04 9.18 7.23
C SER A 379 -19.51 9.50 6.92
N GLY A 380 -19.80 10.36 5.94
CA GLY A 380 -21.17 10.61 5.48
C GLY A 380 -21.79 9.41 4.77
N LEU A 381 -21.03 8.73 3.91
CA LEU A 381 -21.47 7.46 3.28
C LEU A 381 -21.78 6.39 4.34
N LEU A 382 -21.00 6.34 5.42
CA LEU A 382 -21.29 5.44 6.54
C LEU A 382 -22.60 5.81 7.24
N LEU A 383 -22.96 7.08 7.40
CA LEU A 383 -24.22 7.44 8.04
C LEU A 383 -25.45 7.19 7.16
N GLN A 384 -25.32 7.34 5.84
CA GLN A 384 -26.43 7.13 4.91
C GLN A 384 -26.71 5.64 4.62
N SER A 385 -25.67 4.82 4.48
CA SER A 385 -25.80 3.45 4.02
C SER A 385 -26.38 2.51 5.09
N ASN A 386 -27.45 1.80 4.73
CA ASN A 386 -28.03 0.70 5.53
C ASN A 386 -27.61 -0.69 4.99
N ASP A 387 -26.73 -0.71 3.98
CA ASP A 387 -26.25 -1.94 3.35
C ASP A 387 -24.92 -2.38 3.97
N SER A 388 -24.93 -3.54 4.64
CA SER A 388 -23.74 -4.08 5.34
C SER A 388 -22.48 -4.21 4.47
N LEU A 389 -22.63 -4.37 3.15
CA LEU A 389 -21.53 -4.47 2.19
C LEU A 389 -20.76 -3.15 2.01
N ILE A 390 -21.42 -1.99 2.16
CA ILE A 390 -20.79 -0.66 2.08
C ILE A 390 -20.20 -0.27 3.44
N VAL A 391 -20.90 -0.61 4.53
CA VAL A 391 -20.49 -0.24 5.89
C VAL A 391 -19.14 -0.85 6.26
N LYS A 392 -18.88 -2.11 5.89
CA LYS A 392 -17.65 -2.82 6.26
C LYS A 392 -16.38 -2.20 5.62
N PRO A 393 -16.30 -1.96 4.30
CA PRO A 393 -15.20 -1.21 3.69
C PRO A 393 -15.01 0.18 4.28
N CYS A 394 -16.10 0.95 4.49
CA CYS A 394 -16.03 2.28 5.09
C CYS A 394 -15.38 2.24 6.48
N CYS A 395 -15.81 1.31 7.35
CA CYS A 395 -15.23 1.17 8.69
C CYS A 395 -13.75 0.84 8.63
N ASN A 396 -13.35 -0.14 7.79
CA ASN A 396 -11.94 -0.52 7.65
C ASN A 396 -11.06 0.64 7.18
N ILE A 397 -11.55 1.46 6.23
CA ILE A 397 -10.81 2.63 5.75
C ILE A 397 -10.69 3.69 6.86
N LEU A 398 -11.77 3.98 7.58
CA LEU A 398 -11.77 4.96 8.67
C LEU A 398 -10.87 4.54 9.84
N VAL A 399 -10.82 3.24 10.17
CA VAL A 399 -9.89 2.69 11.17
C VAL A 399 -8.44 2.82 10.70
N ASN A 400 -8.18 2.58 9.42
CA ASN A 400 -6.83 2.76 8.89
C ASN A 400 -6.37 4.22 8.92
N VAL A 401 -7.28 5.17 8.69
CA VAL A 401 -6.99 6.60 8.86
C VAL A 401 -6.77 6.95 10.33
N SER A 402 -7.57 6.42 11.25
CA SER A 402 -7.45 6.74 12.68
C SER A 402 -6.18 6.21 13.35
N LYS A 403 -5.57 5.15 12.79
CA LYS A 403 -4.23 4.67 13.21
C LYS A 403 -3.14 5.73 13.03
N GLU A 404 -3.24 6.52 11.96
CA GLU A 404 -2.25 7.53 11.58
C GLU A 404 -2.61 8.91 12.17
N THR A 405 -3.88 9.32 12.06
CA THR A 405 -4.38 10.58 12.61
C THR A 405 -5.11 10.36 13.94
N LYS A 406 -4.35 10.33 15.03
CA LYS A 406 -4.87 10.08 16.41
C LYS A 406 -6.05 10.98 16.78
N ASN A 407 -6.04 12.25 16.36
CA ASN A 407 -7.12 13.22 16.66
C ASN A 407 -8.47 12.86 16.00
N PHE A 408 -8.44 12.07 14.91
CA PHE A 408 -9.64 11.63 14.21
C PHE A 408 -10.27 10.38 14.84
N GLY A 409 -9.53 9.64 15.67
CA GLY A 409 -10.04 8.43 16.33
C GLY A 409 -11.25 8.67 17.25
N SER A 410 -11.29 9.79 17.97
CA SER A 410 -12.45 10.16 18.80
C SER A 410 -13.67 10.55 17.96
N HIS A 411 -13.43 11.15 16.79
CA HIS A 411 -14.47 11.46 15.82
C HIS A 411 -15.12 10.18 15.29
N VAL A 412 -14.33 9.22 14.82
CA VAL A 412 -14.84 7.93 14.31
C VAL A 412 -15.60 7.16 15.39
N LEU A 413 -15.14 7.18 16.64
CA LEU A 413 -15.86 6.53 17.74
C LEU A 413 -17.27 7.13 17.91
N SER A 414 -17.39 8.45 17.94
CA SER A 414 -18.70 9.12 18.06
C SER A 414 -19.66 8.77 16.91
N LEU A 415 -19.13 8.62 15.69
CA LEU A 415 -19.88 8.22 14.51
C LEU A 415 -20.40 6.78 14.59
N ILE A 416 -19.52 5.84 14.97
CA ILE A 416 -19.89 4.43 15.10
C ILE A 416 -20.93 4.25 16.21
N LEU A 417 -20.76 4.93 17.34
CA LEU A 417 -21.76 4.90 18.42
C LEU A 417 -23.10 5.48 17.97
N HIS A 418 -23.09 6.58 17.22
CA HIS A 418 -24.31 7.15 16.66
C HIS A 418 -24.99 6.23 15.63
N LYS A 419 -24.22 5.51 14.82
CA LYS A 419 -24.78 4.54 13.89
C LYS A 419 -25.33 3.31 14.62
N LEU A 420 -24.63 2.82 15.64
CA LEU A 420 -25.07 1.67 16.45
C LEU A 420 -26.42 1.90 17.13
N THR A 421 -26.70 3.12 17.62
CA THR A 421 -28.01 3.42 18.21
C THR A 421 -29.16 3.41 17.20
N LYS A 422 -28.85 3.53 15.90
CA LYS A 422 -29.83 3.56 14.80
C LYS A 422 -29.92 2.26 14.00
N CYS A 423 -28.98 1.33 14.17
CA CYS A 423 -28.94 0.08 13.42
C CYS A 423 -30.12 -0.84 13.76
N LYS A 424 -30.80 -1.34 12.71
CA LYS A 424 -31.87 -2.34 12.82
C LYS A 424 -31.43 -3.75 12.44
N SER A 425 -30.29 -3.90 11.76
CA SER A 425 -29.79 -5.18 11.24
C SER A 425 -28.70 -5.80 12.12
N SER A 426 -28.70 -7.14 12.25
CA SER A 426 -27.75 -7.90 13.08
C SER A 426 -26.33 -7.99 12.47
N THR A 427 -26.22 -7.95 11.13
CA THR A 427 -24.94 -8.02 10.44
C THR A 427 -24.15 -6.72 10.50
N GLU A 428 -24.83 -5.58 10.41
CA GLU A 428 -24.21 -4.26 10.58
C GLU A 428 -23.78 -4.01 12.02
N SER A 429 -24.63 -4.36 13.00
CA SER A 429 -24.28 -4.22 14.41
C SER A 429 -23.05 -5.06 14.75
N LYS A 430 -22.96 -6.30 14.23
CA LYS A 430 -21.75 -7.12 14.35
C LYS A 430 -20.51 -6.44 13.75
N CYS A 431 -20.61 -5.90 12.54
CA CYS A 431 -19.47 -5.22 11.89
C CYS A 431 -19.01 -3.98 12.68
N LEU A 432 -19.95 -3.16 13.13
CA LEU A 432 -19.66 -1.96 13.91
C LEU A 432 -19.07 -2.31 15.28
N LEU A 433 -19.56 -3.35 15.95
CA LEU A 433 -19.04 -3.81 17.23
C LEU A 433 -17.60 -4.34 17.12
N LEU A 434 -17.25 -5.05 16.03
CA LEU A 434 -15.87 -5.51 15.77
C LEU A 434 -14.88 -4.35 15.59
N VAL A 435 -15.36 -3.17 15.18
CA VAL A 435 -14.53 -1.99 14.92
C VAL A 435 -14.23 -1.21 16.21
N ILE A 436 -15.09 -1.29 17.22
CA ILE A 436 -14.91 -0.54 18.49
C ILE A 436 -13.55 -0.82 19.15
N PRO A 437 -13.11 -2.09 19.31
CA PRO A 437 -11.79 -2.39 19.87
C PRO A 437 -10.62 -1.81 19.07
N GLU A 438 -10.77 -1.68 17.75
CA GLU A 438 -9.73 -1.11 16.89
C GLU A 438 -9.55 0.41 17.10
N LEU A 439 -10.53 1.09 17.68
CA LEU A 439 -10.50 2.53 17.94
C LEU A 439 -9.91 2.92 19.31
N MET A 440 -9.46 1.94 20.11
CA MET A 440 -8.79 2.19 21.41
C MET A 440 -7.34 2.69 21.30
N ILE A 441 -6.97 3.29 20.15
CA ILE A 441 -5.63 3.85 19.93
C ILE A 441 -5.44 5.16 20.72
N VAL A 442 -6.55 5.87 20.99
CA VAL A 442 -6.56 7.14 21.72
C VAL A 442 -6.97 6.90 23.17
N LYS A 443 -6.19 7.42 24.12
CA LYS A 443 -6.44 7.27 25.57
C LYS A 443 -7.83 7.77 26.00
N GLU A 444 -8.34 8.80 25.32
CA GLU A 444 -9.66 9.40 25.57
C GLU A 444 -10.82 8.46 25.20
N ASN A 445 -10.60 7.51 24.28
CA ASN A 445 -11.62 6.58 23.81
C ASN A 445 -11.83 5.41 24.79
N VAL A 446 -10.80 5.05 25.57
CA VAL A 446 -10.79 3.90 26.49
C VAL A 446 -11.99 3.88 27.47
N PRO A 447 -12.30 4.95 28.22
CA PRO A 447 -13.43 4.92 29.15
C PRO A 447 -14.79 4.75 28.44
N ILE A 448 -14.93 5.32 27.25
CA ILE A 448 -16.18 5.32 26.48
C ILE A 448 -16.42 3.95 25.86
N VAL A 449 -15.37 3.38 25.25
CA VAL A 449 -15.40 2.01 24.76
C VAL A 449 -15.76 1.06 25.90
N ASN A 450 -15.09 1.15 27.04
CA ASN A 450 -15.41 0.31 28.19
C ASN A 450 -16.84 0.50 28.71
N HIS A 451 -17.35 1.75 28.76
CA HIS A 451 -18.73 2.01 29.15
C HIS A 451 -19.72 1.34 28.17
N THR A 452 -19.47 1.44 26.87
CA THR A 452 -20.32 0.83 25.84
C THR A 452 -20.28 -0.70 25.89
N LEU A 453 -19.09 -1.29 26.05
CA LEU A 453 -18.94 -2.75 26.19
C LEU A 453 -19.54 -3.26 27.51
N ASN A 454 -19.43 -2.51 28.62
CA ASN A 454 -20.06 -2.85 29.90
C ASN A 454 -21.59 -2.74 29.88
N GLY A 455 -22.15 -1.76 29.15
CA GLY A 455 -23.58 -1.66 28.93
C GLY A 455 -24.13 -2.89 28.19
N LEU A 456 -23.40 -3.36 27.18
CA LEU A 456 -23.77 -4.55 26.38
C LEU A 456 -23.55 -5.88 27.11
N LEU A 457 -22.59 -5.95 28.05
CA LEU A 457 -22.37 -7.12 28.93
C LEU A 457 -23.59 -7.44 29.83
N ASN A 458 -24.47 -6.47 30.07
CA ASN A 458 -25.70 -6.68 30.82
C ASN A 458 -26.87 -7.19 29.96
N GLY A 459 -26.67 -7.35 28.65
CA GLY A 459 -27.67 -7.83 27.69
C GLY A 459 -27.75 -9.36 27.55
N ASP A 460 -28.24 -9.81 26.40
CA ASP A 460 -28.51 -11.23 26.08
C ASP A 460 -27.28 -12.14 26.18
N LYS A 461 -27.51 -13.42 26.53
CA LYS A 461 -26.46 -14.44 26.74
C LYS A 461 -25.49 -14.58 25.57
N GLN A 462 -25.96 -14.46 24.33
CA GLN A 462 -25.10 -14.58 23.13
C GLN A 462 -24.16 -13.37 22.95
N LEU A 463 -24.64 -12.17 23.30
CA LEU A 463 -23.84 -10.94 23.25
C LEU A 463 -22.72 -11.02 24.27
N LYS A 464 -22.99 -11.52 25.49
CA LYS A 464 -21.99 -11.68 26.55
C LYS A 464 -20.72 -12.42 26.10
N TYR A 465 -20.87 -13.49 25.33
CA TYR A 465 -19.70 -14.25 24.85
C TYR A 465 -18.94 -13.52 23.75
N PHE A 466 -19.66 -12.87 22.84
CA PHE A 466 -19.07 -12.01 21.83
C PHE A 466 -18.34 -10.82 22.46
N MET A 467 -18.82 -10.31 23.61
CA MET A 467 -18.12 -9.26 24.35
C MET A 467 -16.74 -9.69 24.85
N ILE A 468 -16.58 -10.93 25.35
CA ILE A 468 -15.26 -11.44 25.73
C ILE A 468 -14.31 -11.41 24.53
N GLU A 469 -14.79 -11.82 23.35
CA GLU A 469 -14.02 -11.78 22.11
C GLU A 469 -13.62 -10.34 21.74
N LEU A 470 -14.53 -9.38 21.86
CA LEU A 470 -14.22 -7.96 21.65
C LEU A 470 -13.21 -7.43 22.67
N TYR A 471 -13.33 -7.80 23.95
CA TYR A 471 -12.36 -7.44 24.99
C TYR A 471 -10.98 -8.06 24.75
N LEU A 472 -10.92 -9.27 24.17
CA LEU A 472 -9.66 -9.89 23.76
C LEU A 472 -9.01 -9.13 22.61
N GLU A 473 -9.77 -8.76 21.57
CA GLU A 473 -9.26 -7.92 20.49
C GLU A 473 -8.80 -6.55 21.00
N ALA A 474 -9.52 -6.00 21.99
CA ALA A 474 -9.12 -4.79 22.71
C ALA A 474 -7.80 -4.96 23.48
N LEU A 475 -7.61 -6.08 24.16
CA LEU A 475 -6.38 -6.40 24.90
C LEU A 475 -5.17 -6.50 23.96
N LYS A 476 -5.34 -7.03 22.73
CA LYS A 476 -4.24 -7.09 21.74
C LYS A 476 -3.72 -5.70 21.37
N ARG A 477 -4.54 -4.65 21.51
CA ARG A 477 -4.21 -3.28 21.14
C ARG A 477 -3.72 -2.46 22.33
N GLU A 478 -4.40 -2.55 23.48
CA GLU A 478 -4.04 -1.81 24.69
C GLU A 478 -3.96 -2.74 25.93
N PRO A 479 -2.77 -2.89 26.55
CA PRO A 479 -2.57 -3.83 27.66
C PRO A 479 -3.33 -3.43 28.94
N ARG A 480 -3.70 -2.15 29.08
CA ARG A 480 -4.48 -1.64 30.23
C ARG A 480 -5.89 -2.24 30.31
N CYS A 481 -6.39 -2.77 29.19
CA CYS A 481 -7.69 -3.40 29.13
C CYS A 481 -7.78 -4.76 29.84
N TYR A 482 -6.64 -5.29 30.31
CA TYR A 482 -6.59 -6.48 31.16
C TYR A 482 -7.51 -6.38 32.37
N ARG A 483 -7.55 -5.23 33.07
CA ARG A 483 -8.41 -5.05 34.26
C ARG A 483 -9.90 -5.22 33.93
N PHE A 484 -10.33 -4.72 32.77
CA PHE A 484 -11.73 -4.77 32.34
C PHE A 484 -12.10 -6.17 31.84
N LEU A 485 -11.20 -6.84 31.10
CA LEU A 485 -11.37 -8.23 30.70
C LEU A 485 -11.44 -9.16 31.92
N TYR A 486 -10.56 -8.96 32.91
CA TYR A 486 -10.57 -9.74 34.15
C TYR A 486 -11.89 -9.59 34.91
N ALA A 487 -12.42 -8.36 35.03
CA ALA A 487 -13.72 -8.11 35.64
C ALA A 487 -14.88 -8.75 34.84
N ALA A 488 -14.81 -8.73 33.50
CA ALA A 488 -15.80 -9.36 32.64
C ALA A 488 -15.79 -10.89 32.75
N ILE A 489 -14.61 -11.52 32.83
CA ILE A 489 -14.45 -12.97 33.02
C ILE A 489 -15.04 -13.40 34.37
N ILE A 490 -14.75 -12.66 35.45
CA ILE A 490 -15.33 -12.95 36.79
C ILE A 490 -16.86 -12.91 36.71
N LYS A 491 -17.41 -11.82 36.17
CA LYS A 491 -18.85 -11.64 36.06
C LYS A 491 -19.52 -12.74 35.22
N LEU A 492 -18.84 -13.29 34.21
CA LEU A 492 -19.37 -14.37 33.39
C LEU A 492 -19.31 -15.74 34.07
N MET A 493 -18.22 -16.01 34.79
CA MET A 493 -18.03 -17.24 35.55
C MET A 493 -18.96 -17.34 36.77
N GLU A 494 -19.41 -16.21 37.32
CA GLU A 494 -20.38 -16.17 38.42
C GLU A 494 -21.83 -16.31 37.93
N ASN A 495 -22.17 -15.75 36.76
CA ASN A 495 -23.55 -15.63 36.31
C ASN A 495 -24.03 -16.72 35.34
N ASP A 496 -23.14 -17.38 34.57
CA ASP A 496 -23.54 -18.35 33.53
C ASP A 496 -22.74 -19.68 33.64
N ILE A 497 -23.44 -20.79 33.93
CA ILE A 497 -22.86 -22.16 34.15
C ILE A 497 -22.82 -22.99 32.85
N SER A 498 -22.82 -22.33 31.69
CA SER A 498 -22.86 -23.02 30.40
C SER A 498 -21.47 -23.52 29.96
N TRP A 499 -21.41 -24.62 29.20
CA TRP A 499 -20.14 -25.06 28.60
C TRP A 499 -19.55 -24.01 27.65
N TYR A 500 -20.37 -23.12 27.09
CA TYR A 500 -19.96 -22.05 26.18
C TYR A 500 -19.28 -20.88 26.93
N SER A 501 -19.76 -20.52 28.14
CA SER A 501 -19.04 -19.56 29.01
C SER A 501 -17.68 -20.10 29.40
N ASP A 502 -17.62 -21.37 29.82
CA ASP A 502 -16.36 -22.00 30.22
C ASP A 502 -15.35 -22.06 29.04
N ALA A 503 -15.80 -22.40 27.82
CA ALA A 503 -14.94 -22.45 26.64
C ALA A 503 -14.44 -21.07 26.19
N THR A 504 -15.31 -20.06 26.21
CA THR A 504 -14.94 -18.67 25.84
C THR A 504 -14.01 -18.05 26.87
N CYS A 505 -14.26 -18.26 28.16
CA CYS A 505 -13.35 -17.84 29.24
C CYS A 505 -12.00 -18.57 29.13
N ALA A 506 -12.00 -19.89 28.91
CA ALA A 506 -10.76 -20.66 28.74
C ALA A 506 -9.92 -20.15 27.56
N ARG A 507 -10.56 -19.83 26.42
CA ARG A 507 -9.88 -19.23 25.26
C ARG A 507 -9.28 -17.86 25.60
N ALA A 508 -10.01 -17.03 26.34
CA ALA A 508 -9.53 -15.72 26.77
C ALA A 508 -8.33 -15.84 27.72
N THR A 509 -8.44 -16.73 28.71
CA THR A 509 -7.37 -17.04 29.66
C THR A 509 -6.13 -17.57 28.96
N LYS A 510 -6.30 -18.44 27.96
CA LYS A 510 -5.18 -18.97 27.15
C LYS A 510 -4.39 -17.85 26.47
N TYR A 511 -5.09 -16.94 25.79
CA TYR A 511 -4.46 -15.82 25.12
C TYR A 511 -3.65 -14.93 26.08
N ILE A 512 -4.18 -14.71 27.30
CA ILE A 512 -3.46 -13.96 28.34
C ILE A 512 -2.21 -14.73 28.79
N CYS A 513 -2.31 -16.04 29.01
CA CYS A 513 -1.20 -16.86 29.48
C CYS A 513 -0.05 -16.95 28.46
N GLU A 514 -0.35 -16.96 27.15
CA GLU A 514 0.66 -17.01 26.08
C GLU A 514 1.39 -15.66 25.88
N ASN A 515 0.69 -14.52 26.00
CA ASN A 515 1.25 -13.21 25.66
C ASN A 515 1.65 -12.36 26.88
N TYR A 516 1.01 -12.56 28.03
CA TYR A 516 1.23 -11.82 29.28
C TYR A 516 1.36 -12.78 30.47
N PRO A 517 2.43 -13.60 30.52
CA PRO A 517 2.58 -14.66 31.53
C PRO A 517 2.65 -14.12 32.97
N GLU A 518 3.08 -12.87 33.17
CA GLU A 518 3.11 -12.18 34.48
C GLU A 518 1.74 -12.07 35.15
N HIS A 519 0.67 -12.03 34.36
CA HIS A 519 -0.71 -11.99 34.88
C HIS A 519 -1.33 -13.39 35.05
N GLY A 520 -0.61 -14.43 34.63
CA GLY A 520 -1.04 -15.83 34.65
C GLY A 520 -1.24 -16.40 36.05
N GLU A 521 -0.43 -16.00 37.04
CA GLU A 521 -0.54 -16.49 38.42
C GLU A 521 -1.92 -16.23 39.03
N LYS A 522 -2.48 -15.04 38.76
CA LYS A 522 -3.82 -14.62 39.22
C LYS A 522 -4.95 -15.39 38.52
N LEU A 523 -4.65 -16.06 37.40
CA LEU A 523 -5.61 -16.81 36.60
C LEU A 523 -5.66 -18.31 36.96
N ILE A 524 -4.70 -18.82 37.74
CA ILE A 524 -4.62 -20.23 38.16
C ILE A 524 -5.90 -20.73 38.86
N PRO A 525 -6.51 -20.00 39.82
CA PRO A 525 -7.75 -20.45 40.46
C PRO A 525 -8.90 -20.63 39.46
N PHE A 526 -8.96 -19.77 38.44
CA PHE A 526 -9.98 -19.85 37.38
C PHE A 526 -9.73 -21.03 36.44
N ILE A 527 -8.47 -21.29 36.07
CA ILE A 527 -8.09 -22.47 35.26
C ILE A 527 -8.52 -23.76 35.99
N LEU A 528 -8.25 -23.84 37.29
CA LEU A 528 -8.68 -24.97 38.12
C LEU A 528 -10.21 -25.06 38.26
N GLN A 529 -10.90 -23.92 38.36
CA GLN A 529 -12.35 -23.86 38.41
C GLN A 529 -12.99 -24.33 37.09
N ILE A 530 -12.44 -23.94 35.93
CA ILE A 530 -12.87 -24.41 34.62
C ILE A 530 -12.64 -25.93 34.51
N LEU A 531 -11.48 -26.44 34.94
CA LEU A 531 -11.19 -27.88 34.95
C LEU A 531 -12.16 -28.67 35.85
N ASN A 532 -12.58 -28.11 36.98
CA ASN A 532 -13.52 -28.76 37.89
C ASN A 532 -14.98 -28.72 37.40
N ARG A 533 -15.38 -27.65 36.68
CA ARG A 533 -16.75 -27.47 36.16
C ARG A 533 -16.99 -28.23 34.84
N SER A 534 -15.98 -28.35 33.99
CA SER A 534 -16.10 -28.87 32.63
C SER A 534 -15.96 -30.40 32.51
N THR A 535 -16.67 -31.17 33.35
CA THR A 535 -16.65 -32.65 33.33
C THR A 535 -17.60 -33.28 32.31
N SER A 536 -18.48 -32.48 31.68
CA SER A 536 -19.43 -32.96 30.66
C SER A 536 -18.75 -33.28 29.32
N MET A 537 -19.40 -34.10 28.48
CA MET A 537 -18.89 -34.47 27.14
C MET A 537 -18.57 -33.23 26.27
N ASN A 538 -19.40 -32.18 26.37
CA ASN A 538 -19.23 -30.92 25.65
C ASN A 538 -18.19 -29.97 26.29
N GLY A 539 -17.90 -30.13 27.59
CA GLY A 539 -16.89 -29.37 28.32
C GLY A 539 -15.44 -29.75 27.99
N GLY A 540 -15.21 -30.80 27.18
CA GLY A 540 -13.87 -31.28 26.87
C GLY A 540 -12.99 -30.25 26.15
N THR A 541 -13.59 -29.33 25.41
CA THR A 541 -12.87 -28.22 24.76
C THR A 541 -12.35 -27.20 25.77
N ALA A 542 -13.16 -26.86 26.79
CA ALA A 542 -12.77 -25.95 27.86
C ALA A 542 -11.66 -26.57 28.73
N SER A 543 -11.76 -27.86 29.08
CA SER A 543 -10.71 -28.56 29.81
C SER A 543 -9.40 -28.65 29.00
N ALA A 544 -9.49 -28.87 27.69
CA ALA A 544 -8.31 -28.93 26.82
C ALA A 544 -7.61 -27.57 26.72
N LEU A 545 -8.36 -26.49 26.54
CA LEU A 545 -7.81 -25.12 26.54
C LEU A 545 -7.18 -24.77 27.90
N ALA A 546 -7.80 -25.18 29.02
CA ALA A 546 -7.25 -24.99 30.36
C ALA A 546 -5.90 -25.72 30.54
N LEU A 547 -5.75 -26.92 29.98
CA LEU A 547 -4.46 -27.63 29.96
C LEU A 547 -3.42 -26.92 29.09
N GLU A 548 -3.82 -26.39 27.93
CA GLU A 548 -2.94 -25.58 27.09
C GLU A 548 -2.50 -24.29 27.81
N CYS A 549 -3.36 -23.65 28.63
CA CYS A 549 -2.97 -22.54 29.50
C CYS A 549 -1.85 -22.94 30.47
N ILE A 550 -1.99 -24.10 31.11
CA ILE A 550 -0.97 -24.62 32.04
C ILE A 550 0.33 -24.88 31.29
N SER A 551 0.28 -25.46 30.10
CA SER A 551 1.45 -25.64 29.21
C SER A 551 2.15 -24.32 28.93
N ALA A 552 1.39 -23.27 28.58
CA ALA A 552 1.94 -21.94 28.31
C ALA A 552 2.60 -21.30 29.55
N LEU A 553 1.98 -21.44 30.73
CA LEU A 553 2.54 -20.93 31.98
C LEU A 553 3.79 -21.71 32.42
N CYS A 554 3.84 -23.02 32.15
CA CYS A 554 5.02 -23.85 32.34
C CYS A 554 6.14 -23.40 31.39
N LYS A 555 5.81 -23.13 30.10
CA LYS A 555 6.71 -22.56 29.10
C LYS A 555 7.38 -21.27 29.56
N ALA A 556 6.60 -20.38 30.17
CA ALA A 556 7.07 -19.11 30.70
C ALA A 556 7.77 -19.22 32.07
N SER A 557 7.97 -20.43 32.62
CA SER A 557 8.56 -20.71 33.94
C SER A 557 7.83 -20.06 35.14
N VAL A 558 6.58 -19.64 34.95
CA VAL A 558 5.74 -19.05 36.01
C VAL A 558 5.26 -20.12 37.00
N ILE A 559 5.11 -21.36 36.52
CA ILE A 559 4.69 -22.50 37.35
C ILE A 559 5.65 -23.66 37.13
N ASP A 560 5.97 -24.39 38.22
CA ASP A 560 6.76 -25.61 38.16
C ASP A 560 5.93 -26.81 37.65
N ILE A 561 6.48 -27.48 36.63
CA ILE A 561 5.89 -28.66 35.96
C ILE A 561 5.76 -29.84 36.94
N CYS A 562 6.74 -30.03 37.83
CA CYS A 562 6.73 -31.18 38.75
C CYS A 562 5.62 -31.09 39.80
N THR A 563 5.36 -29.89 40.31
CA THR A 563 4.29 -29.66 41.29
C THR A 563 2.91 -29.65 40.65
N THR A 564 2.77 -29.06 39.45
CA THR A 564 1.51 -29.09 38.69
C THR A 564 1.15 -30.49 38.23
N TRP A 565 2.10 -31.29 37.75
CA TRP A 565 1.85 -32.67 37.33
C TRP A 565 1.36 -33.54 38.50
N LYS A 566 1.92 -33.38 39.70
CA LYS A 566 1.43 -34.09 40.90
C LYS A 566 -0.04 -33.78 41.24
N VAL A 567 -0.48 -32.55 41.00
CA VAL A 567 -1.87 -32.11 41.25
C VAL A 567 -2.82 -32.56 40.13
N LEU A 568 -2.33 -32.62 38.88
CA LEU A 568 -3.12 -32.98 37.71
C LEU A 568 -3.23 -34.50 37.49
N ALA A 569 -2.16 -35.25 37.76
CA ALA A 569 -2.08 -36.70 37.55
C ALA A 569 -3.31 -37.49 38.07
N PRO A 570 -3.78 -37.32 39.33
CA PRO A 570 -4.93 -38.09 39.83
C PRO A 570 -6.26 -37.72 39.16
N LYS A 571 -6.37 -36.53 38.57
CA LYS A 571 -7.56 -36.12 37.81
C LYS A 571 -7.53 -36.66 36.38
N MET A 572 -6.35 -36.68 35.78
CA MET A 572 -6.15 -37.13 34.40
C MET A 572 -6.24 -38.66 34.25
N GLU A 573 -6.05 -39.42 35.33
CA GLU A 573 -6.28 -40.88 35.33
C GLU A 573 -7.73 -41.29 35.08
N LYS A 574 -8.68 -40.42 35.42
CA LYS A 574 -10.12 -40.67 35.19
C LYS A 574 -10.61 -40.15 33.83
N GLU A 575 -9.75 -39.46 33.09
CA GLU A 575 -10.13 -38.75 31.86
C GLU A 575 -10.07 -39.70 30.65
N LYS A 576 -11.19 -39.77 29.91
CA LYS A 576 -11.33 -40.64 28.73
C LYS A 576 -11.60 -39.86 27.45
N ARG A 577 -11.76 -38.53 27.53
CA ARG A 577 -12.11 -37.70 26.37
C ARG A 577 -10.88 -37.45 25.48
N PRO A 578 -10.94 -37.73 24.17
CA PRO A 578 -9.77 -37.67 23.28
C PRO A 578 -9.23 -36.23 23.09
N VAL A 579 -10.09 -35.22 23.17
CA VAL A 579 -9.69 -33.80 23.01
C VAL A 579 -8.81 -33.34 24.18
N VAL A 580 -9.11 -33.77 25.40
CA VAL A 580 -8.35 -33.44 26.62
C VAL A 580 -7.04 -34.21 26.67
N LEU A 581 -7.08 -35.49 26.28
CA LEU A 581 -5.89 -36.34 26.20
C LEU A 581 -4.90 -35.84 25.15
N LYS A 582 -5.39 -35.27 24.04
CA LYS A 582 -4.53 -34.59 23.06
C LYS A 582 -3.76 -33.41 23.66
N SER A 583 -4.46 -32.50 24.36
CA SER A 583 -3.80 -31.35 25.01
C SER A 583 -2.88 -31.80 26.16
N LEU A 584 -3.25 -32.88 26.85
CA LEU A 584 -2.41 -33.51 27.87
C LEU A 584 -1.11 -34.04 27.26
N CYS A 585 -1.17 -34.76 26.14
CA CYS A 585 0.03 -35.27 25.45
C CYS A 585 0.96 -34.13 25.03
N LYS A 586 0.41 -32.99 24.56
CA LYS A 586 1.23 -31.80 24.26
C LYS A 586 1.91 -31.22 25.50
N LEU A 587 1.19 -31.11 26.61
CA LEU A 587 1.77 -30.66 27.89
C LEU A 587 2.89 -31.58 28.33
N LEU A 588 2.72 -32.89 28.13
CA LEU A 588 3.75 -33.89 28.44
C LEU A 588 4.96 -33.76 27.50
N GLY A 589 4.77 -33.57 26.20
CA GLY A 589 5.87 -33.35 25.25
C GLY A 589 6.69 -32.09 25.54
N ASP A 590 6.06 -31.03 26.06
CA ASP A 590 6.73 -29.81 26.48
C ASP A 590 7.71 -30.04 27.65
N VAL A 591 7.54 -31.10 28.45
CA VAL A 591 8.44 -31.47 29.56
C VAL A 591 9.83 -31.89 29.05
N ALA A 592 9.94 -32.41 27.82
CA ALA A 592 11.21 -32.88 27.25
C ALA A 592 12.26 -31.76 27.09
N PHE A 593 11.82 -30.51 26.91
CA PHE A 593 12.69 -29.35 26.70
C PHE A 593 13.24 -28.74 28.00
N TYR A 594 12.71 -29.15 29.17
CA TYR A 594 13.10 -28.59 30.45
C TYR A 594 14.29 -29.34 31.06
N THR A 595 15.45 -28.68 31.09
CA THR A 595 16.57 -29.11 31.93
C THR A 595 16.42 -28.45 33.31
N PRO A 596 16.13 -29.19 34.39
CA PRO A 596 15.94 -28.60 35.70
C PRO A 596 17.29 -28.21 36.30
N SER A 597 17.37 -26.99 36.83
CA SER A 597 18.57 -26.50 37.51
C SER A 597 18.76 -27.07 38.93
N GLN A 598 17.82 -27.84 39.50
CA GLN A 598 17.90 -28.21 40.93
C GLN A 598 17.49 -29.64 41.36
N CYS A 599 17.15 -30.61 40.49
CA CYS A 599 16.88 -31.98 40.99
C CYS A 599 16.91 -33.11 39.93
N LEU A 600 18.08 -33.51 39.42
CA LEU A 600 18.19 -34.57 38.39
C LEU A 600 17.44 -35.87 38.73
N GLU A 601 17.53 -36.39 39.96
CA GLU A 601 17.01 -37.73 40.30
C GLU A 601 15.48 -37.82 40.34
N LYS A 602 14.78 -36.79 40.87
CA LYS A 602 13.31 -36.77 40.90
C LYS A 602 12.71 -36.51 39.52
N HIS A 603 13.46 -35.85 38.64
CA HIS A 603 13.04 -35.56 37.28
C HIS A 603 13.10 -36.80 36.37
N HIS A 604 14.10 -37.67 36.51
CA HIS A 604 14.16 -38.91 35.73
C HIS A 604 12.98 -39.85 36.03
N GLN A 605 12.57 -39.98 37.30
CA GLN A 605 11.39 -40.78 37.67
C GLN A 605 10.09 -40.21 37.08
N VAL A 606 9.93 -38.89 37.09
CA VAL A 606 8.78 -38.22 36.50
C VAL A 606 8.78 -38.35 34.96
N ILE A 607 9.95 -38.32 34.31
CA ILE A 607 10.08 -38.56 32.86
C ILE A 607 9.71 -40.01 32.54
N ASP A 608 10.19 -41.01 33.29
CA ASP A 608 9.83 -42.42 33.08
C ASP A 608 8.32 -42.67 33.29
N ASP A 609 7.71 -42.03 34.29
CA ASP A 609 6.27 -42.07 34.53
C ASP A 609 5.45 -41.40 33.41
N ILE A 610 5.99 -40.32 32.82
CA ILE A 610 5.35 -39.61 31.70
C ILE A 610 5.49 -40.40 30.39
N VAL A 611 6.69 -40.89 30.09
CA VAL A 611 7.01 -41.64 28.87
C VAL A 611 6.23 -42.96 28.85
N SER A 612 6.15 -43.68 29.97
CA SER A 612 5.32 -44.89 30.08
C SER A 612 3.83 -44.60 29.84
N ARG A 613 3.32 -43.45 30.30
CA ARG A 613 1.94 -43.01 30.02
C ARG A 613 1.72 -42.64 28.55
N LEU A 614 2.66 -41.93 27.93
CA LEU A 614 2.61 -41.59 26.49
C LEU A 614 2.61 -42.86 25.63
N TRP A 615 3.41 -43.85 25.97
CA TRP A 615 3.41 -45.15 25.31
C TRP A 615 2.10 -45.91 25.52
N ASN A 616 1.51 -45.88 26.71
CA ASN A 616 0.17 -46.43 26.94
C ASN A 616 -0.88 -45.73 26.05
N TYR A 617 -0.82 -44.40 25.91
CA TYR A 617 -1.70 -43.65 25.01
C TYR A 617 -1.48 -43.98 23.53
N ALA A 618 -0.26 -44.35 23.13
CA ALA A 618 0.05 -44.81 21.77
C ALA A 618 -0.55 -46.20 21.45
N THR A 619 -0.86 -47.02 22.46
CA THR A 619 -1.53 -48.33 22.31
C THR A 619 -3.06 -48.25 22.30
N TRP A 620 -3.65 -47.07 22.51
CA TRP A 620 -5.10 -46.90 22.50
C TRP A 620 -5.68 -46.91 21.08
N ASN A 621 -6.98 -47.17 20.96
CA ASN A 621 -7.64 -47.26 19.65
C ASN A 621 -7.90 -45.89 18.98
N ASP A 622 -7.93 -44.79 19.75
CA ASP A 622 -8.24 -43.45 19.26
C ASP A 622 -7.07 -42.80 18.50
N VAL A 623 -7.18 -42.74 17.17
CA VAL A 623 -6.15 -42.20 16.26
C VAL A 623 -5.63 -40.81 16.66
N LYS A 624 -6.51 -39.93 17.16
CA LYS A 624 -6.14 -38.56 17.55
C LYS A 624 -5.21 -38.52 18.77
N VAL A 625 -5.39 -39.45 19.70
CA VAL A 625 -4.58 -39.55 20.92
C VAL A 625 -3.24 -40.20 20.59
N ILE A 626 -3.25 -41.25 19.76
CA ILE A 626 -2.03 -41.92 19.28
C ILE A 626 -1.12 -40.91 18.57
N ASN A 627 -1.66 -40.13 17.62
CA ASN A 627 -0.86 -39.15 16.88
C ASN A 627 -0.23 -38.12 17.81
N SER A 628 -0.99 -37.58 18.78
CA SER A 628 -0.44 -36.60 19.73
C SER A 628 0.55 -37.20 20.72
N ALA A 629 0.38 -38.47 21.09
CA ALA A 629 1.33 -39.17 21.95
C ALA A 629 2.65 -39.43 21.22
N LEU A 630 2.60 -39.85 19.95
CA LEU A 630 3.79 -40.05 19.11
C LEU A 630 4.49 -38.72 18.80
N GLU A 631 3.74 -37.64 18.55
CA GLU A 631 4.29 -36.28 18.42
C GLU A 631 4.99 -35.82 19.71
N ALA A 632 4.39 -36.09 20.88
CA ALA A 632 5.00 -35.78 22.17
C ALA A 632 6.23 -36.66 22.47
N LEU A 633 6.26 -37.91 22.00
CA LEU A 633 7.43 -38.77 22.13
C LEU A 633 8.57 -38.34 21.20
N ALA A 634 8.26 -37.75 20.04
CA ALA A 634 9.24 -37.25 19.09
C ALA A 634 10.06 -36.06 19.61
N SER A 635 9.61 -35.36 20.66
CA SER A 635 10.36 -34.26 21.31
C SER A 635 11.36 -34.73 22.37
N TYR A 636 11.33 -36.01 22.76
CA TYR A 636 12.34 -36.59 23.66
C TYR A 636 13.55 -37.10 22.89
N HIS A 637 14.74 -36.95 23.48
CA HIS A 637 15.95 -37.49 22.90
C HIS A 637 15.98 -39.02 22.99
N LEU A 638 16.59 -39.69 22.01
CA LEU A 638 16.78 -41.15 22.02
C LEU A 638 17.48 -41.67 23.29
N GLU A 639 18.29 -40.84 23.95
CA GLU A 639 19.00 -41.16 25.20
C GLU A 639 18.10 -41.11 26.45
N GLN A 640 16.97 -40.41 26.37
CA GLN A 640 15.99 -40.27 27.46
C GLN A 640 14.94 -41.40 27.46
N LEU A 641 14.92 -42.24 26.42
CA LEU A 641 13.97 -43.34 26.28
C LEU A 641 14.60 -44.64 26.77
N SER A 642 14.12 -45.14 27.92
CA SER A 642 14.59 -46.41 28.47
C SER A 642 13.82 -47.59 27.88
N LEU A 643 14.51 -48.72 27.70
CA LEU A 643 13.88 -49.97 27.25
C LEU A 643 12.72 -50.41 28.14
N LYS A 644 12.70 -49.99 29.41
CA LYS A 644 11.66 -50.30 30.42
C LYS A 644 10.35 -49.55 30.23
N THR A 645 10.34 -48.45 29.47
CA THR A 645 9.13 -47.64 29.25
C THR A 645 8.33 -48.02 28.00
N LEU A 646 8.90 -48.84 27.09
CA LEU A 646 8.20 -49.30 25.88
C LEU A 646 7.06 -50.32 26.18
N PRO A 647 5.95 -50.33 25.43
CA PRO A 647 4.94 -51.37 25.56
C PRO A 647 5.49 -52.76 25.24
N ILE A 648 4.96 -53.79 25.91
CA ILE A 648 5.35 -55.21 25.73
C ILE A 648 5.16 -55.65 24.26
N GLU A 649 4.15 -55.09 23.59
CA GLU A 649 3.85 -55.34 22.18
C GLU A 649 4.99 -54.95 21.23
N PHE A 650 5.86 -54.00 21.62
CA PHE A 650 6.99 -53.55 20.78
C PHE A 650 8.33 -54.23 21.17
N ARG A 651 8.30 -55.23 22.06
CA ARG A 651 9.49 -55.93 22.62
C ARG A 651 9.59 -57.42 22.23
N CYS A 652 8.77 -57.92 21.32
CA CYS A 652 8.76 -59.34 20.98
C CYS A 652 10.09 -59.76 20.31
N ASN A 653 10.60 -60.97 20.56
CA ASN A 653 11.76 -61.55 19.84
C ASN A 653 13.10 -60.80 19.94
N LEU A 654 13.44 -60.22 21.10
CA LEU A 654 14.77 -59.63 21.32
C LEU A 654 15.82 -60.71 21.58
N THR A 655 16.92 -60.69 20.81
CA THR A 655 18.12 -61.50 21.04
C THR A 655 19.22 -60.62 21.63
N LEU A 656 19.88 -61.10 22.68
CA LEU A 656 21.01 -60.38 23.30
C LEU A 656 22.21 -60.39 22.35
N PRO A 657 22.86 -59.24 22.08
CA PRO A 657 24.09 -59.20 21.30
C PRO A 657 25.19 -60.03 21.95
N ALA A 658 25.98 -60.74 21.14
CA ALA A 658 27.04 -61.65 21.59
C ALA A 658 28.11 -61.00 22.50
N THR A 659 28.19 -59.67 22.55
CA THR A 659 29.10 -58.92 23.42
C THR A 659 28.69 -58.92 24.90
N TYR A 660 27.40 -59.07 25.21
CA TYR A 660 26.86 -59.05 26.57
C TYR A 660 26.50 -60.45 27.11
N ALA A 661 26.44 -61.46 26.24
CA ALA A 661 26.20 -62.86 26.61
C ALA A 661 27.53 -63.60 26.87
N LYS A 662 28.26 -63.24 27.94
CA LYS A 662 29.50 -63.94 28.32
C LYS A 662 29.31 -65.00 29.42
N THR A 663 28.16 -65.05 30.09
CA THR A 663 27.89 -66.03 31.16
C THR A 663 26.47 -66.61 31.03
N ALA A 664 26.35 -67.93 31.19
CA ALA A 664 25.09 -68.69 31.08
C ALA A 664 24.00 -68.29 32.11
N THR A 665 24.32 -67.46 33.10
CA THR A 665 23.37 -66.87 34.05
C THR A 665 22.73 -65.56 33.56
N ASP A 666 23.24 -64.96 32.49
CA ASP A 666 22.67 -63.73 31.89
C ASP A 666 21.63 -64.02 30.79
N GLU A 667 21.54 -65.28 30.32
CA GLU A 667 20.49 -65.72 29.40
C GLU A 667 19.10 -65.82 30.06
N MET A 668 19.02 -65.84 31.40
CA MET A 668 17.77 -65.88 32.17
C MET A 668 17.24 -64.50 32.61
N LYS A 669 18.03 -63.42 32.47
CA LYS A 669 17.59 -62.06 32.80
C LYS A 669 16.92 -61.43 31.58
N LYS A 670 15.80 -60.72 31.78
CA LYS A 670 15.11 -60.03 30.70
C LYS A 670 16.06 -59.04 30.02
N PRO A 671 16.06 -58.92 28.68
CA PRO A 671 16.91 -57.99 27.94
C PRO A 671 16.70 -56.51 28.35
N GLU A 672 15.60 -56.24 29.05
CA GLU A 672 15.17 -54.96 29.61
C GLU A 672 16.05 -54.44 30.77
N ASP A 673 16.79 -55.32 31.45
CA ASP A 673 17.65 -54.98 32.60
C ASP A 673 19.14 -54.86 32.23
N ILE A 674 19.53 -55.32 31.03
CA ILE A 674 20.94 -55.44 30.61
C ILE A 674 21.30 -54.42 29.52
N LEU A 675 20.36 -54.05 28.64
CA LEU A 675 20.63 -53.16 27.51
C LEU A 675 20.35 -51.68 27.86
N PRO A 676 21.33 -50.77 27.74
CA PRO A 676 21.14 -49.34 27.98
C PRO A 676 20.55 -48.58 26.77
N TYR A 677 20.27 -49.26 25.66
CA TYR A 677 19.77 -48.67 24.41
C TYR A 677 18.64 -49.50 23.82
N ILE A 678 17.74 -48.85 23.07
CA ILE A 678 16.65 -49.53 22.34
C ILE A 678 17.23 -50.20 21.07
N PRO A 679 17.10 -51.54 20.91
CA PRO A 679 17.52 -52.23 19.70
C PRO A 679 16.75 -51.77 18.47
N SER A 680 17.44 -51.71 17.33
CA SER A 680 16.87 -51.34 16.02
C SER A 680 15.60 -52.11 15.62
N ILE A 681 15.43 -53.35 16.09
CA ILE A 681 14.28 -54.21 15.75
C ILE A 681 12.97 -53.70 16.38
N CYS A 682 13.03 -53.04 17.55
CA CYS A 682 11.86 -52.52 18.25
C CYS A 682 11.09 -51.47 17.43
N TRP A 683 11.79 -50.65 16.64
CA TRP A 683 11.17 -49.62 15.80
C TRP A 683 10.33 -50.21 14.66
N ILE A 684 10.74 -51.35 14.11
CA ILE A 684 9.98 -52.06 13.08
C ILE A 684 8.76 -52.74 13.70
N GLN A 685 8.91 -53.31 14.90
CA GLN A 685 7.80 -53.93 15.63
C GLN A 685 6.76 -52.90 16.06
N MET A 686 7.20 -51.70 16.42
CA MET A 686 6.34 -50.56 16.64
C MET A 686 5.53 -50.24 15.37
N LEU A 687 6.16 -50.17 14.19
CA LEU A 687 5.45 -49.96 12.92
C LEU A 687 4.50 -51.12 12.56
N GLN A 688 4.78 -52.35 13.00
CA GLN A 688 3.93 -53.51 12.75
C GLN A 688 2.69 -53.55 13.65
N ASN A 689 2.82 -53.08 14.90
CA ASN A 689 1.81 -53.28 15.95
C ASN A 689 0.96 -52.01 16.23
N ILE A 690 1.39 -50.82 15.77
CA ILE A 690 0.56 -49.60 15.87
C ILE A 690 -0.67 -49.70 14.95
N ASN A 691 -1.77 -49.07 15.38
CA ASN A 691 -2.96 -48.91 14.55
C ASN A 691 -2.60 -48.37 13.15
N LYS A 692 -3.03 -49.09 12.10
CA LYS A 692 -2.72 -48.79 10.69
C LYS A 692 -3.04 -47.35 10.27
N MET A 693 -3.96 -46.67 10.95
CA MET A 693 -4.33 -45.28 10.67
C MET A 693 -3.36 -44.23 11.27
N ALA A 694 -2.52 -44.62 12.24
CA ALA A 694 -1.54 -43.76 12.90
C ALA A 694 -0.09 -44.02 12.45
N LEU A 695 0.11 -44.90 11.46
CA LEU A 695 1.43 -45.18 10.86
C LEU A 695 2.20 -43.93 10.41
N PRO A 696 1.56 -42.90 9.81
CA PRO A 696 2.27 -41.67 9.43
C PRO A 696 2.86 -40.91 10.63
N ALA A 697 2.17 -40.90 11.77
CA ALA A 697 2.67 -40.25 12.98
C ALA A 697 3.87 -41.02 13.57
N ALA A 698 3.83 -42.36 13.49
CA ALA A 698 4.96 -43.20 13.87
C ALA A 698 6.17 -42.98 12.95
N GLY A 699 5.95 -42.82 11.64
CA GLY A 699 7.02 -42.47 10.71
C GLY A 699 7.60 -41.08 10.95
N ASN A 700 6.80 -40.08 11.34
CA ASN A 700 7.30 -38.75 11.70
C ASN A 700 8.22 -38.78 12.93
N LEU A 701 7.91 -39.62 13.92
CA LEU A 701 8.79 -39.87 15.07
C LEU A 701 10.11 -40.50 14.64
N LEU A 702 10.08 -41.46 13.70
CA LEU A 702 11.32 -42.02 13.16
C LEU A 702 12.12 -41.01 12.33
N ILE A 703 11.45 -40.10 11.61
CA ILE A 703 12.12 -39.01 10.89
C ILE A 703 12.86 -38.09 11.88
N SER A 704 12.27 -37.71 13.02
CA SER A 704 12.95 -36.87 14.02
C SER A 704 14.16 -37.56 14.66
N PHE A 705 14.06 -38.87 14.90
CA PHE A 705 15.18 -39.65 15.40
C PHE A 705 16.29 -39.82 14.36
N ILE A 706 15.93 -39.98 13.07
CA ILE A 706 16.91 -40.04 11.98
C ILE A 706 17.57 -38.67 11.75
N THR A 707 16.84 -37.55 11.83
CA THR A 707 17.45 -36.22 11.70
C THR A 707 18.46 -35.95 12.81
N GLU A 708 18.15 -36.33 14.05
CA GLU A 708 19.09 -36.26 15.18
C GLU A 708 20.32 -37.17 14.93
N GLU A 709 20.10 -38.41 14.49
CA GLU A 709 21.17 -39.37 14.20
C GLU A 709 22.10 -38.88 13.08
N VAL A 710 21.54 -38.40 11.96
CA VAL A 710 22.27 -37.87 10.80
C VAL A 710 23.06 -36.62 11.15
N SER A 711 22.50 -35.73 11.97
CA SER A 711 23.20 -34.53 12.42
C SER A 711 24.48 -34.89 13.20
N ASN A 712 24.39 -35.92 14.05
CA ASN A 712 25.47 -36.40 14.91
C ASN A 712 26.53 -37.26 14.18
N PHE A 713 26.26 -37.70 12.95
CA PHE A 713 27.25 -38.45 12.17
C PHE A 713 28.46 -37.60 11.75
N ARG A 714 29.65 -38.16 11.98
CA ARG A 714 30.95 -37.62 11.53
C ARG A 714 31.22 -38.03 10.08
N SER A 715 32.05 -37.26 9.37
CA SER A 715 32.39 -37.46 7.95
C SER A 715 32.93 -38.85 7.62
N GLY A 716 33.60 -39.52 8.57
CA GLY A 716 34.17 -40.86 8.38
C GLY A 716 33.14 -41.98 8.10
N ILE A 717 31.86 -41.80 8.47
CA ILE A 717 30.81 -42.79 8.17
C ILE A 717 30.42 -42.79 6.68
N TYR A 718 30.64 -41.66 5.99
CA TYR A 718 30.31 -41.49 4.57
C TYR A 718 31.43 -41.94 3.64
N MET A 719 32.66 -42.11 4.15
CA MET A 719 33.81 -42.55 3.37
C MET A 719 34.03 -44.05 3.52
N TRP A 720 33.47 -44.83 2.59
CA TRP A 720 33.70 -46.28 2.52
C TRP A 720 34.89 -46.62 1.59
N PRO A 721 35.89 -47.40 2.03
CA PRO A 721 37.12 -47.64 1.28
C PRO A 721 36.98 -48.60 0.07
N GLN A 722 35.88 -49.34 -0.05
CA GLN A 722 35.64 -50.31 -1.14
C GLN A 722 34.25 -50.14 -1.76
N GLY A 723 34.09 -49.21 -2.70
CA GLY A 723 32.84 -49.03 -3.46
C GLY A 723 31.59 -48.75 -2.60
N GLU A 724 30.41 -49.07 -3.13
CA GLU A 724 29.14 -48.91 -2.41
C GLU A 724 28.88 -50.12 -1.47
N PRO A 725 28.62 -49.92 -0.18
CA PRO A 725 28.31 -51.02 0.73
C PRO A 725 26.94 -51.64 0.39
N GLN A 726 26.81 -52.96 0.55
CA GLN A 726 25.60 -53.70 0.16
C GLN A 726 24.49 -53.67 1.22
N ASN A 727 24.83 -53.42 2.49
CA ASN A 727 23.94 -53.59 3.65
C ASN A 727 24.14 -52.45 4.66
N PHE A 728 23.12 -52.12 5.47
CA PHE A 728 23.23 -51.12 6.55
C PHE A 728 23.92 -51.66 7.82
N LYS A 729 24.47 -52.89 7.77
CA LYS A 729 25.07 -53.56 8.94
C LYS A 729 26.33 -52.87 9.51
N TYR A 730 26.95 -51.96 8.76
CA TYR A 730 28.09 -51.17 9.23
C TYR A 730 27.70 -50.06 10.23
N LEU A 731 26.41 -49.73 10.32
CA LEU A 731 25.88 -48.79 11.31
C LEU A 731 25.69 -49.46 12.68
N PRO A 732 25.74 -48.70 13.79
CA PRO A 732 25.58 -49.25 15.13
C PRO A 732 24.19 -49.88 15.35
N GLU A 733 24.09 -50.84 16.27
CA GLU A 733 22.83 -51.58 16.52
C GLU A 733 21.69 -50.73 17.08
N LYS A 734 22.03 -49.58 17.67
CA LYS A 734 21.12 -48.51 18.12
C LYS A 734 20.57 -47.63 16.98
N SER A 735 21.11 -47.76 15.77
CA SER A 735 20.75 -46.91 14.63
C SER A 735 19.34 -47.16 14.14
N VAL A 736 18.56 -46.08 13.97
CA VAL A 736 17.21 -46.15 13.42
C VAL A 736 17.27 -46.34 11.89
N ILE A 737 18.26 -45.73 11.23
CA ILE A 737 18.52 -45.90 9.79
C ILE A 737 18.79 -47.37 9.46
N ARG A 738 19.58 -48.06 10.30
CA ARG A 738 19.86 -49.50 10.12
C ARG A 738 18.59 -50.35 10.18
N ALA A 739 17.66 -50.01 11.08
CA ALA A 739 16.39 -50.71 11.21
C ALA A 739 15.55 -50.59 9.93
N VAL A 740 15.24 -49.35 9.55
CA VAL A 740 14.37 -49.04 8.40
C VAL A 740 14.99 -49.55 7.10
N GLY A 741 16.30 -49.35 6.92
CA GLY A 741 17.02 -49.75 5.72
C GLY A 741 17.15 -51.27 5.53
N GLU A 742 17.46 -52.03 6.58
CA GLU A 742 17.51 -53.50 6.50
C GLU A 742 16.11 -54.10 6.30
N TYR A 743 15.06 -53.49 6.85
CA TYR A 743 13.68 -53.91 6.64
C TYR A 743 13.24 -53.71 5.19
N LEU A 744 13.52 -52.54 4.60
CA LEU A 744 13.26 -52.28 3.17
C LEU A 744 13.98 -53.26 2.25
N ARG A 745 15.17 -53.71 2.63
CA ARG A 745 15.97 -54.66 1.84
C ARG A 745 15.49 -56.12 1.96
N LYS A 746 15.07 -56.54 3.15
CA LYS A 746 14.70 -57.94 3.45
C LYS A 746 13.22 -58.26 3.36
N SER A 747 12.35 -57.26 3.34
CA SER A 747 10.90 -57.48 3.36
C SER A 747 10.40 -58.24 2.12
N ASN A 748 9.52 -59.21 2.35
CA ASN A 748 8.83 -59.95 1.29
C ASN A 748 7.81 -59.03 0.62
N LYS A 749 8.07 -58.73 -0.66
CA LYS A 749 7.31 -57.76 -1.45
C LYS A 749 5.96 -58.30 -1.95
N SER A 750 5.65 -59.57 -1.71
CA SER A 750 4.38 -60.25 -2.05
C SER A 750 3.28 -60.08 -1.01
N ASP A 751 3.61 -59.72 0.24
CA ASP A 751 2.65 -59.72 1.35
C ASP A 751 1.91 -58.38 1.46
N SER A 752 0.61 -58.40 1.18
CA SER A 752 -0.25 -57.20 1.16
C SER A 752 -0.33 -56.48 2.52
N SER A 753 -0.12 -57.17 3.63
CA SER A 753 -0.06 -56.59 4.98
C SER A 753 1.20 -55.75 5.22
N ASN A 754 2.31 -56.11 4.58
CA ASN A 754 3.61 -55.46 4.75
C ASN A 754 3.77 -54.25 3.82
N HIS A 755 2.98 -54.17 2.74
CA HIS A 755 3.03 -53.07 1.78
C HIS A 755 2.91 -51.70 2.46
N ARG A 756 1.94 -51.49 3.36
CA ARG A 756 1.77 -50.19 4.05
C ARG A 756 2.97 -49.78 4.92
N ILE A 757 3.66 -50.74 5.52
CA ILE A 757 4.85 -50.50 6.35
C ILE A 757 6.05 -50.19 5.45
N ILE A 758 6.19 -50.92 4.35
CA ILE A 758 7.21 -50.66 3.32
C ILE A 758 7.03 -49.24 2.73
N MET A 759 5.79 -48.84 2.45
CA MET A 759 5.45 -47.49 2.00
C MET A 759 5.91 -46.42 2.99
N GLU A 760 5.63 -46.62 4.27
CA GLU A 760 6.01 -45.68 5.32
C GLU A 760 7.53 -45.62 5.50
N CYS A 761 8.22 -46.76 5.40
CA CYS A 761 9.68 -46.81 5.40
C CYS A 761 10.29 -46.08 4.19
N LEU A 762 9.68 -46.19 3.01
CA LEU A 762 10.09 -45.42 1.83
C LEU A 762 9.83 -43.92 2.03
N ARG A 763 8.71 -43.54 2.66
CA ARG A 763 8.40 -42.14 3.00
C ARG A 763 9.44 -41.54 3.94
N ILE A 764 9.88 -42.29 4.95
CA ILE A 764 10.92 -41.88 5.89
C ILE A 764 12.23 -41.57 5.13
N PHE A 765 12.70 -42.50 4.27
CA PHE A 765 13.95 -42.29 3.52
C PHE A 765 13.84 -41.24 2.41
N ALA A 766 12.64 -41.02 1.84
CA ALA A 766 12.40 -39.98 0.85
C ALA A 766 12.45 -38.55 1.42
N HIS A 767 12.43 -38.39 2.76
CA HIS A 767 12.53 -37.08 3.39
C HIS A 767 13.91 -36.43 3.12
N LYS A 768 13.96 -35.12 2.88
CA LYS A 768 15.22 -34.38 2.65
C LYS A 768 15.89 -34.10 4.01
N TYR A 769 16.92 -34.88 4.33
CA TYR A 769 17.70 -34.78 5.58
C TYR A 769 18.81 -33.70 5.48
N PRO A 770 19.29 -33.15 6.61
CA PRO A 770 20.31 -32.09 6.63
C PRO A 770 21.68 -32.54 6.09
N LYS A 771 21.99 -33.83 6.21
CA LYS A 771 23.08 -34.49 5.49
C LYS A 771 22.45 -35.66 4.70
N PRO A 772 23.05 -36.07 3.57
CA PRO A 772 22.61 -37.25 2.83
C PRO A 772 22.60 -38.48 3.73
N LEU A 773 21.78 -39.49 3.43
CA LEU A 773 21.83 -40.75 4.18
C LEU A 773 23.15 -41.50 3.87
N PRO A 774 23.63 -42.36 4.77
CA PRO A 774 24.81 -43.19 4.54
C PRO A 774 24.71 -43.99 3.23
N ASN A 775 25.78 -43.95 2.43
CA ASN A 775 25.81 -44.50 1.06
C ASN A 775 25.64 -46.02 1.06
N ILE A 776 24.83 -46.57 0.12
CA ILE A 776 24.58 -48.00 -0.12
C ILE A 776 24.28 -48.22 -1.61
N ASN A 777 24.43 -49.48 -2.06
CA ASN A 777 23.96 -49.90 -3.38
C ASN A 777 22.42 -49.90 -3.47
N TRP A 778 21.85 -48.90 -4.14
CA TRP A 778 20.40 -48.66 -4.24
C TRP A 778 19.67 -49.53 -5.27
N ASN A 779 20.34 -50.52 -5.89
CA ASN A 779 19.71 -51.39 -6.90
C ASN A 779 18.48 -52.17 -6.39
N PHE A 780 18.35 -52.37 -5.07
CA PHE A 780 17.16 -53.01 -4.48
C PHE A 780 15.87 -52.19 -4.65
N LEU A 781 15.98 -50.88 -4.96
CA LEU A 781 14.83 -50.01 -5.22
C LEU A 781 14.08 -50.41 -6.50
N LYS A 782 14.74 -51.07 -7.47
CA LYS A 782 14.09 -51.59 -8.68
C LYS A 782 12.92 -52.51 -8.33
N ASN A 783 13.10 -53.40 -7.37
CA ASN A 783 12.03 -54.35 -7.02
C ASN A 783 10.97 -53.71 -6.10
N THR A 784 11.18 -52.51 -5.56
CA THR A 784 10.12 -51.73 -4.85
C THR A 784 9.37 -50.78 -5.78
N PHE A 785 9.87 -50.56 -6.98
CA PHE A 785 9.31 -49.63 -7.96
C PHE A 785 7.91 -50.07 -8.43
N ASP A 786 7.69 -51.37 -8.61
CA ASP A 786 6.43 -51.91 -9.16
C ASP A 786 5.30 -52.10 -8.12
N LEU A 787 5.51 -51.71 -6.86
CA LEU A 787 4.57 -51.99 -5.76
C LEU A 787 3.32 -51.09 -5.77
N SER A 788 3.48 -49.78 -5.97
CA SER A 788 2.38 -48.81 -6.02
C SER A 788 2.84 -47.47 -6.62
N ALA A 789 1.90 -46.63 -7.08
CA ALA A 789 2.22 -45.30 -7.61
C ALA A 789 2.90 -44.38 -6.57
N GLU A 790 2.53 -44.50 -5.29
CA GLU A 790 3.20 -43.76 -4.19
C GLU A 790 4.62 -44.32 -3.92
N ALA A 791 4.85 -45.63 -4.11
CA ALA A 791 6.16 -46.24 -3.92
C ALA A 791 7.12 -45.73 -4.98
N LYS A 792 6.65 -45.60 -6.22
CA LYS A 792 7.39 -44.98 -7.32
C LYS A 792 7.83 -43.56 -6.98
N LYS A 793 6.92 -42.73 -6.44
CA LYS A 793 7.26 -41.36 -6.00
C LYS A 793 8.41 -41.35 -4.99
N TYR A 794 8.29 -42.12 -3.91
CA TYR A 794 9.30 -42.12 -2.85
C TYR A 794 10.62 -42.72 -3.34
N THR A 795 10.59 -43.79 -4.13
CA THR A 795 11.80 -44.40 -4.69
C THR A 795 12.52 -43.45 -5.65
N LEU A 796 11.80 -42.71 -6.50
CA LEU A 796 12.36 -41.67 -7.35
C LEU A 796 12.98 -40.53 -6.52
N SER A 797 12.29 -40.06 -5.48
CA SER A 797 12.83 -39.01 -4.61
C SER A 797 14.10 -39.44 -3.87
N ILE A 798 14.13 -40.67 -3.34
CA ILE A 798 15.33 -41.24 -2.72
C ILE A 798 16.46 -41.31 -3.75
N ALA A 799 16.15 -41.75 -4.97
CA ALA A 799 17.16 -41.89 -6.01
C ALA A 799 17.74 -40.53 -6.44
N CYS A 800 16.91 -39.49 -6.54
CA CYS A 800 17.36 -38.14 -6.85
C CYS A 800 18.27 -37.57 -5.75
N HIS A 801 17.86 -37.63 -4.48
CA HIS A 801 18.65 -37.11 -3.35
C HIS A 801 20.04 -37.76 -3.25
N HIS A 802 20.16 -39.04 -3.62
CA HIS A 802 21.42 -39.81 -3.51
C HIS A 802 22.21 -39.89 -4.82
N ALA A 803 21.73 -39.31 -5.92
CA ALA A 803 22.43 -39.34 -7.21
C ALA A 803 23.79 -38.61 -7.18
N THR A 804 23.98 -37.67 -6.26
CA THR A 804 25.25 -36.95 -6.07
C THR A 804 26.34 -37.81 -5.44
N ILE A 805 25.96 -38.82 -4.65
CA ILE A 805 26.88 -39.60 -3.80
C ILE A 805 26.98 -41.06 -4.24
N SER A 806 25.90 -41.62 -4.78
CA SER A 806 25.81 -43.00 -5.23
C SER A 806 25.77 -43.10 -6.75
N LEU A 807 26.64 -43.96 -7.28
CA LEU A 807 26.70 -44.31 -8.70
C LEU A 807 25.51 -45.20 -9.12
N SER A 808 25.08 -46.13 -8.25
CA SER A 808 23.90 -46.97 -8.54
C SER A 808 22.63 -46.14 -8.62
N SER A 809 22.46 -45.16 -7.73
CA SER A 809 21.36 -44.21 -7.75
C SER A 809 21.36 -43.34 -9.01
N LYS A 810 22.53 -42.79 -9.39
CA LYS A 810 22.69 -42.01 -10.63
C LYS A 810 22.30 -42.81 -11.86
N SER A 811 22.79 -44.05 -11.97
CA SER A 811 22.47 -44.93 -13.10
C SER A 811 20.98 -45.27 -13.17
N PHE A 812 20.30 -45.40 -12.03
CA PHE A 812 18.86 -45.66 -11.98
C PHE A 812 18.07 -44.46 -12.52
N VAL A 813 18.42 -43.24 -12.11
CA VAL A 813 17.80 -42.00 -12.60
C VAL A 813 18.07 -41.78 -14.09
N GLU A 814 19.30 -41.98 -14.57
CA GLU A 814 19.65 -41.84 -15.99
C GLU A 814 18.88 -42.83 -16.86
N ASN A 815 18.72 -44.09 -16.41
CA ASN A 815 17.92 -45.09 -17.11
C ASN A 815 16.44 -44.71 -17.16
N TYR A 816 15.89 -44.18 -16.07
CA TYR A 816 14.49 -43.71 -16.06
C TYR A 816 14.28 -42.51 -16.99
N LEU A 817 15.17 -41.51 -16.96
CA LEU A 817 15.11 -40.35 -17.85
C LEU A 817 15.32 -40.73 -19.33
N SER A 818 16.12 -41.77 -19.61
CA SER A 818 16.34 -42.25 -20.97
C SER A 818 15.08 -42.80 -21.64
N MET A 819 14.05 -43.22 -20.89
CA MET A 819 12.76 -43.61 -21.45
C MET A 819 12.08 -42.46 -22.21
N TYR A 820 12.33 -41.21 -21.83
CA TYR A 820 11.79 -40.05 -22.53
C TYR A 820 12.48 -39.75 -23.88
N LYS A 821 13.66 -40.32 -24.14
CA LYS A 821 14.31 -40.22 -25.47
C LYS A 821 13.62 -41.04 -26.55
N SER A 822 12.91 -42.10 -26.17
CA SER A 822 12.22 -42.99 -27.11
C SER A 822 10.79 -42.56 -27.46
N ILE A 823 10.27 -41.49 -26.85
CA ILE A 823 8.89 -41.03 -27.04
C ILE A 823 8.87 -40.00 -28.17
N ASN A 824 8.50 -40.41 -29.39
CA ASN A 824 8.38 -39.51 -30.54
C ASN A 824 7.02 -38.79 -30.61
N ASN A 825 5.98 -39.26 -29.91
CA ASN A 825 4.64 -38.65 -29.89
C ASN A 825 4.05 -38.62 -28.47
N ALA A 826 3.57 -37.45 -28.02
CA ALA A 826 3.00 -37.23 -26.68
C ALA A 826 1.67 -37.99 -26.41
N ALA A 827 1.08 -38.61 -27.45
CA ALA A 827 -0.23 -39.27 -27.41
C ALA A 827 -0.19 -40.72 -26.90
N ASP A 828 0.96 -41.39 -26.96
CA ASP A 828 1.08 -42.84 -26.69
C ASP A 828 1.48 -43.18 -25.24
N PHE A 829 1.78 -42.17 -24.42
CA PHE A 829 2.18 -42.38 -23.02
C PHE A 829 0.98 -42.19 -22.08
N VAL A 830 0.78 -43.10 -21.13
CA VAL A 830 -0.19 -42.90 -20.04
C VAL A 830 0.46 -41.96 -19.02
N TRP A 831 0.07 -40.68 -19.06
CA TRP A 831 0.58 -39.66 -18.14
C TRP A 831 -0.08 -39.81 -16.77
N GLU A 832 0.57 -40.51 -15.84
CA GLU A 832 0.15 -40.47 -14.44
C GLU A 832 0.57 -39.11 -13.84
N ASP A 833 -0.42 -38.27 -13.48
CA ASP A 833 -0.30 -36.86 -13.04
C ASP A 833 0.64 -36.58 -11.84
N ASN A 834 1.27 -37.63 -11.32
CA ASN A 834 1.86 -37.71 -10.00
C ASN A 834 3.37 -38.01 -10.02
N GLU A 835 3.90 -38.55 -11.13
CA GLU A 835 5.32 -38.93 -11.24
C GLU A 835 6.20 -37.73 -11.62
N HIS A 836 5.71 -36.88 -12.53
CA HIS A 836 6.46 -35.74 -13.05
C HIS A 836 6.71 -34.65 -11.99
N SER A 837 5.74 -34.41 -11.10
CA SER A 837 5.88 -33.39 -10.04
C SER A 837 7.04 -33.70 -9.09
N VAL A 838 7.31 -34.99 -8.83
CA VAL A 838 8.42 -35.42 -7.96
C VAL A 838 9.78 -35.19 -8.60
N LEU A 839 9.90 -35.40 -9.91
CA LEU A 839 11.14 -35.10 -10.64
C LEU A 839 11.42 -33.59 -10.67
N TYR A 840 10.37 -32.78 -10.87
CA TYR A 840 10.50 -31.33 -10.82
C TYR A 840 10.86 -30.82 -9.42
N LEU A 841 10.26 -31.37 -8.36
CA LEU A 841 10.63 -31.00 -6.98
C LEU A 841 12.10 -31.28 -6.66
N ASN A 842 12.70 -32.29 -7.31
CA ASN A 842 14.11 -32.66 -7.14
C ASN A 842 14.99 -32.23 -8.33
N LEU A 843 14.55 -31.25 -9.13
CA LEU A 843 15.28 -30.78 -10.32
C LEU A 843 16.66 -30.21 -9.96
N GLU A 844 16.83 -29.71 -8.73
CA GLU A 844 18.10 -29.22 -8.17
C GLU A 844 19.15 -30.32 -8.19
N ASP A 845 18.84 -31.46 -7.58
CA ASP A 845 19.74 -32.61 -7.46
C ASP A 845 19.99 -33.27 -8.83
N LEU A 846 19.00 -33.23 -9.73
CA LEU A 846 19.14 -33.72 -11.11
C LEU A 846 20.10 -32.85 -11.93
N CYS A 847 19.98 -31.52 -11.84
CA CYS A 847 20.82 -30.59 -12.60
C CYS A 847 22.27 -30.52 -12.09
N GLN A 848 22.54 -30.99 -10.86
CA GLN A 848 23.91 -31.16 -10.36
C GLN A 848 24.59 -32.43 -10.92
N THR A 849 23.83 -33.48 -11.22
CA THR A 849 24.38 -34.84 -11.39
C THR A 849 24.32 -35.39 -12.82
N VAL A 850 23.27 -35.05 -13.57
CA VAL A 850 22.97 -35.63 -14.89
C VAL A 850 23.36 -34.67 -16.02
N GLN A 851 23.83 -35.24 -17.13
CA GLN A 851 24.22 -34.47 -18.32
C GLN A 851 23.00 -33.84 -19.03
N PRO A 852 23.15 -32.64 -19.64
CA PRO A 852 22.06 -31.91 -20.29
C PRO A 852 21.37 -32.72 -21.41
N ASN A 853 22.13 -33.54 -22.14
CA ASN A 853 21.62 -34.38 -23.23
C ASN A 853 20.63 -35.47 -22.79
N ILE A 854 20.61 -35.81 -21.49
CA ILE A 854 19.69 -36.80 -20.93
C ILE A 854 18.45 -36.11 -20.36
N ILE A 855 18.59 -34.90 -19.83
CA ILE A 855 17.50 -34.13 -19.22
C ILE A 855 16.64 -33.41 -20.28
N LYS A 856 17.25 -32.89 -21.36
CA LYS A 856 16.56 -32.07 -22.38
C LYS A 856 15.25 -32.70 -22.92
N PRO A 857 15.22 -33.96 -23.38
CA PRO A 857 14.01 -34.58 -23.93
C PRO A 857 12.87 -34.70 -22.91
N PHE A 858 13.21 -34.91 -21.63
CA PHE A 858 12.23 -34.96 -20.55
C PHE A 858 11.57 -33.58 -20.33
N LEU A 859 12.37 -32.50 -20.31
CA LEU A 859 11.84 -31.15 -20.12
C LEU A 859 10.95 -30.72 -21.29
N GLU A 860 11.40 -30.94 -22.54
CA GLU A 860 10.64 -30.55 -23.75
C GLU A 860 9.29 -31.27 -23.83
N THR A 861 9.29 -32.60 -23.68
CA THR A 861 8.06 -33.40 -23.78
C THR A 861 7.05 -33.06 -22.69
N THR A 862 7.51 -32.90 -21.44
CA THR A 862 6.63 -32.59 -20.31
C THR A 862 6.07 -31.17 -20.37
N LEU A 863 6.88 -30.18 -20.75
CA LEU A 863 6.42 -28.80 -20.93
C LEU A 863 5.42 -28.66 -22.08
N GLU A 864 5.67 -29.30 -23.22
CA GLU A 864 4.76 -29.26 -24.38
C GLU A 864 3.39 -29.86 -24.04
N HIS A 865 3.37 -30.96 -23.28
CA HIS A 865 2.12 -31.58 -22.83
C HIS A 865 1.37 -30.73 -21.80
N VAL A 866 2.07 -30.13 -20.84
CA VAL A 866 1.45 -29.24 -19.85
C VAL A 866 0.83 -28.03 -20.56
N ILE A 867 1.53 -27.41 -21.52
CA ILE A 867 0.99 -26.30 -22.31
C ILE A 867 -0.24 -26.74 -23.14
N LYS A 868 -0.19 -27.90 -23.82
CA LYS A 868 -1.32 -28.43 -24.59
C LYS A 868 -2.54 -28.71 -23.69
N LYS A 869 -2.33 -29.25 -22.48
CA LYS A 869 -3.39 -29.50 -21.51
C LYS A 869 -3.92 -28.22 -20.84
N MET A 870 -3.11 -27.18 -20.67
CA MET A 870 -3.54 -25.89 -20.10
C MET A 870 -4.55 -25.14 -20.97
N ASN A 871 -4.56 -25.41 -22.27
CA ASN A 871 -5.58 -24.87 -23.19
C ASN A 871 -6.98 -25.46 -22.92
N VAL A 872 -7.07 -26.56 -22.16
CA VAL A 872 -8.33 -27.19 -21.73
C VAL A 872 -8.42 -27.01 -20.21
N ASP A 873 -9.32 -26.15 -19.72
CA ASP A 873 -9.42 -25.68 -18.32
C ASP A 873 -9.42 -26.80 -17.23
N ASN A 874 -8.24 -27.34 -16.93
CA ASN A 874 -8.00 -28.35 -15.89
C ASN A 874 -7.14 -27.72 -14.80
N GLU A 875 -7.71 -27.46 -13.61
CA GLU A 875 -7.00 -26.86 -12.45
C GLU A 875 -5.69 -27.59 -12.09
N ASN A 876 -5.66 -28.92 -12.25
CA ASN A 876 -4.48 -29.75 -12.01
C ASN A 876 -3.29 -29.36 -12.90
N SER A 877 -3.54 -28.98 -14.17
CA SER A 877 -2.46 -28.58 -15.09
C SER A 877 -1.85 -27.22 -14.72
N ILE A 878 -2.67 -26.31 -14.19
CA ILE A 878 -2.23 -24.99 -13.67
C ILE A 878 -1.35 -25.19 -12.44
N GLN A 879 -1.77 -26.06 -11.51
CA GLN A 879 -0.97 -26.39 -10.33
C GLN A 879 0.35 -27.08 -10.70
N LEU A 880 0.34 -27.99 -11.67
CA LEU A 880 1.56 -28.64 -12.18
C LEU A 880 2.53 -27.63 -12.80
N PHE A 881 2.05 -26.71 -13.65
CA PHE A 881 2.89 -25.65 -14.22
C PHE A 881 3.44 -24.70 -13.16
N HIS A 882 2.65 -24.38 -12.13
CA HIS A 882 3.14 -23.62 -10.99
C HIS A 882 4.30 -24.35 -10.29
N CYS A 883 4.12 -25.64 -9.97
CA CYS A 883 5.18 -26.46 -9.36
C CYS A 883 6.45 -26.54 -10.24
N ILE A 884 6.28 -26.68 -11.57
CA ILE A 884 7.39 -26.68 -12.53
C ILE A 884 8.14 -25.35 -12.45
N MET A 885 7.44 -24.22 -12.58
CA MET A 885 8.10 -22.92 -12.58
C MET A 885 8.76 -22.57 -11.23
N THR A 886 8.18 -22.97 -10.10
CA THR A 886 8.85 -22.80 -8.80
C THR A 886 10.11 -23.64 -8.68
N SER A 887 10.12 -24.85 -9.26
CA SER A 887 11.34 -25.68 -9.31
C SER A 887 12.43 -25.09 -10.22
N TYR A 888 12.06 -24.52 -11.38
CA TYR A 888 12.99 -23.77 -12.22
C TYR A 888 13.59 -22.58 -11.46
N ALA A 889 12.78 -21.83 -10.72
CA ALA A 889 13.27 -20.71 -9.92
C ALA A 889 14.24 -21.17 -8.81
N GLN A 890 13.92 -22.25 -8.10
CA GLN A 890 14.80 -22.80 -7.05
C GLN A 890 16.13 -23.28 -7.61
N THR A 891 16.12 -23.93 -8.77
CA THR A 891 17.34 -24.45 -9.40
C THR A 891 18.22 -23.35 -9.98
N LEU A 892 17.65 -22.32 -10.59
CA LEU A 892 18.41 -21.16 -11.08
C LEU A 892 19.03 -20.33 -9.94
N ARG A 893 18.48 -20.38 -8.73
CA ARG A 893 19.06 -19.73 -7.54
C ARG A 893 20.29 -20.44 -6.97
N ASN A 894 20.40 -21.76 -7.13
CA ASN A 894 21.50 -22.51 -6.51
C ASN A 894 22.79 -22.35 -7.36
N PRO A 895 23.87 -21.76 -6.80
CA PRO A 895 25.14 -21.58 -7.52
C PRO A 895 25.87 -22.90 -7.84
N GLU A 896 25.48 -24.02 -7.22
CA GLU A 896 26.12 -25.33 -7.39
C GLU A 896 25.66 -26.09 -8.65
N VAL A 897 24.69 -25.55 -9.41
CA VAL A 897 24.21 -26.16 -10.65
C VAL A 897 25.23 -25.99 -11.78
N CYS A 898 25.43 -27.05 -12.58
CA CYS A 898 26.30 -27.00 -13.74
C CYS A 898 25.86 -25.91 -14.74
N HIS A 899 26.80 -25.06 -15.19
CA HIS A 899 26.53 -23.98 -16.14
C HIS A 899 25.80 -24.46 -17.41
N ALA A 900 26.12 -25.64 -17.93
CA ALA A 900 25.46 -26.20 -19.12
C ALA A 900 23.97 -26.48 -18.88
N ASN A 901 23.61 -26.96 -17.68
CA ASN A 901 22.22 -27.22 -17.30
C ASN A 901 21.47 -25.91 -17.03
N SER A 902 22.12 -24.92 -16.41
CA SER A 902 21.57 -23.57 -16.27
C SER A 902 21.27 -22.92 -17.63
N THR A 903 22.20 -23.01 -18.59
CA THR A 903 21.96 -22.49 -19.95
C THR A 903 20.84 -23.22 -20.67
N LEU A 904 20.70 -24.55 -20.47
CA LEU A 904 19.61 -25.33 -21.04
C LEU A 904 18.25 -24.85 -20.52
N LEU A 905 18.12 -24.67 -19.20
CA LEU A 905 16.89 -24.16 -18.58
C LEU A 905 16.55 -22.76 -19.11
N SER A 906 17.54 -21.88 -19.27
CA SER A 906 17.35 -20.55 -19.87
C SER A 906 16.84 -20.63 -21.31
N THR A 907 17.44 -21.48 -22.15
CA THR A 907 16.99 -21.64 -23.55
C THR A 907 15.57 -22.22 -23.63
N MET A 908 15.20 -23.12 -22.71
CA MET A 908 13.84 -23.66 -22.65
C MET A 908 12.83 -22.56 -22.27
N LEU A 909 13.15 -21.69 -21.30
CA LEU A 909 12.28 -20.56 -20.97
C LEU A 909 12.13 -19.58 -22.15
N GLU A 910 13.18 -19.42 -22.97
CA GLU A 910 13.20 -18.64 -24.21
C GLU A 910 12.19 -19.20 -25.23
N GLU A 911 12.24 -20.51 -25.48
CA GLU A 911 11.33 -21.20 -26.40
C GLU A 911 9.87 -21.23 -25.92
N LEU A 912 9.64 -21.23 -24.59
CA LEU A 912 8.31 -21.18 -24.00
C LEU A 912 7.65 -19.79 -24.16
N LEU A 913 8.43 -18.71 -24.15
CA LEU A 913 7.92 -17.34 -24.29
C LEU A 913 7.20 -17.14 -25.64
N ASP A 914 7.67 -17.81 -26.69
CA ASP A 914 7.07 -17.77 -28.02
C ASP A 914 5.73 -18.53 -28.11
N LYS A 915 5.45 -19.42 -27.15
CA LYS A 915 4.25 -20.27 -27.12
C LYS A 915 3.20 -19.82 -26.11
N ILE A 916 3.52 -18.88 -25.22
CA ILE A 916 2.68 -18.46 -24.09
C ILE A 916 2.14 -17.05 -24.31
N ASP A 917 0.91 -16.79 -23.87
CA ASP A 917 0.36 -15.44 -23.74
C ASP A 917 0.33 -15.04 -22.25
N LEU A 918 1.25 -14.15 -21.85
CA LEU A 918 1.40 -13.69 -20.47
C LEU A 918 0.31 -12.69 -20.05
N THR A 919 -0.61 -12.32 -20.94
CA THR A 919 -1.80 -11.55 -20.58
C THR A 919 -2.81 -12.39 -19.78
N CYS A 920 -2.70 -13.71 -19.82
CA CYS A 920 -3.52 -14.62 -19.02
C CYS A 920 -2.90 -14.88 -17.63
N ASP A 921 -3.67 -14.61 -16.56
CA ASP A 921 -3.26 -14.85 -15.16
C ASP A 921 -2.78 -16.28 -14.87
N ARG A 922 -3.15 -17.25 -15.71
CA ARG A 922 -2.79 -18.67 -15.62
C ARG A 922 -1.29 -18.92 -15.68
N PHE A 923 -0.54 -18.06 -16.37
CA PHE A 923 0.91 -18.19 -16.54
C PHE A 923 1.72 -17.34 -15.55
N GLY A 924 1.08 -16.78 -14.51
CA GLY A 924 1.76 -15.91 -13.52
C GLY A 924 2.95 -16.56 -12.81
N SER A 925 3.00 -17.90 -12.72
CA SER A 925 4.17 -18.61 -12.17
C SER A 925 5.41 -18.53 -13.08
N PHE A 926 5.25 -18.29 -14.38
CA PHE A 926 6.36 -18.11 -15.32
C PHE A 926 7.28 -16.96 -14.91
N PHE A 927 6.71 -15.86 -14.39
CA PHE A 927 7.49 -14.74 -13.88
C PHE A 927 8.45 -15.16 -12.76
N THR A 928 8.09 -16.13 -11.92
CA THR A 928 8.97 -16.58 -10.82
C THR A 928 10.26 -17.23 -11.32
N ALA A 929 10.20 -17.94 -12.45
CA ALA A 929 11.38 -18.56 -13.06
C ALA A 929 12.22 -17.53 -13.85
N VAL A 930 11.56 -16.68 -14.65
CA VAL A 930 12.24 -15.69 -15.51
C VAL A 930 13.01 -14.66 -14.69
N LEU A 931 12.50 -14.24 -13.52
CA LEU A 931 13.17 -13.24 -12.69
C LEU A 931 14.54 -13.69 -12.17
N GLU A 932 14.78 -14.99 -12.05
CA GLU A 932 16.07 -15.55 -11.59
C GLU A 932 17.12 -15.64 -12.71
N LEU A 933 16.75 -15.31 -13.96
CA LEU A 933 17.68 -15.35 -15.08
C LEU A 933 18.75 -14.22 -15.04
N PRO A 934 19.94 -14.47 -15.60
CA PRO A 934 20.97 -13.45 -15.85
C PRO A 934 20.48 -12.32 -16.76
N ILE A 935 20.94 -11.10 -16.48
CA ILE A 935 20.56 -9.85 -17.19
C ILE A 935 20.73 -9.98 -18.72
N LYS A 936 21.83 -10.60 -19.17
CA LYS A 936 22.12 -10.79 -20.62
C LYS A 936 21.06 -11.63 -21.34
N GLN A 937 20.51 -12.65 -20.68
CA GLN A 937 19.48 -13.51 -21.27
C GLN A 937 18.11 -12.82 -21.22
N LEU A 938 17.85 -12.04 -20.18
CA LEU A 938 16.65 -11.19 -20.09
C LEU A 938 16.60 -10.11 -21.18
N GLU A 939 17.73 -9.47 -21.49
CA GLU A 939 17.83 -8.50 -22.59
C GLU A 939 17.50 -9.17 -23.92
N ARG A 940 18.09 -10.34 -24.20
CA ARG A 940 17.79 -11.11 -25.42
C ARG A 940 16.29 -11.46 -25.54
N MET A 941 15.66 -11.84 -24.43
CA MET A 941 14.24 -12.20 -24.40
C MET A 941 13.29 -11.02 -24.53
N THR A 942 13.70 -9.80 -24.17
CA THR A 942 12.75 -8.69 -23.96
C THR A 942 13.09 -7.39 -24.70
N SER A 943 14.26 -7.28 -25.34
CA SER A 943 14.65 -6.08 -26.10
C SER A 943 14.18 -6.15 -27.55
N PRO A 944 13.31 -5.22 -28.00
CA PRO A 944 12.87 -5.16 -29.39
C PRO A 944 14.02 -4.89 -30.37
N GLU A 945 15.07 -4.16 -29.95
CA GLU A 945 16.24 -3.84 -30.78
C GLU A 945 17.03 -5.07 -31.24
N VAL A 946 16.93 -6.18 -30.49
CA VAL A 946 17.63 -7.44 -30.78
C VAL A 946 16.78 -8.36 -31.66
N TRP A 947 15.48 -8.06 -31.84
CA TRP A 947 14.55 -8.90 -32.58
C TRP A 947 14.58 -8.61 -34.09
N TRP A 948 14.42 -9.65 -34.90
CA TRP A 948 14.28 -9.50 -36.36
C TRP A 948 12.86 -9.09 -36.79
N GLU A 949 11.82 -9.45 -36.02
CA GLU A 949 10.43 -9.06 -36.26
C GLU A 949 9.69 -8.73 -34.94
N THR A 950 9.02 -7.58 -34.88
CA THR A 950 8.24 -7.12 -33.72
C THR A 950 6.79 -7.58 -33.83
N MET A 951 6.51 -8.80 -33.36
CA MET A 951 5.14 -9.31 -33.28
C MET A 951 4.39 -8.70 -32.06
N PRO A 952 3.11 -8.26 -32.20
CA PRO A 952 2.36 -7.63 -31.11
C PRO A 952 2.22 -8.51 -29.85
N SER A 953 2.12 -9.83 -29.99
CA SER A 953 2.05 -10.77 -28.87
C SER A 953 3.38 -10.87 -28.11
N LYS A 954 4.50 -10.97 -28.83
CA LYS A 954 5.85 -10.95 -28.24
C LYS A 954 6.11 -9.64 -27.51
N LEU A 955 5.66 -8.52 -28.07
CA LEU A 955 5.82 -7.21 -27.45
C LEU A 955 4.98 -7.09 -26.15
N LYS A 956 3.75 -7.61 -26.11
CA LYS A 956 2.95 -7.70 -24.87
C LYS A 956 3.63 -8.57 -23.79
N ASN A 957 4.20 -9.71 -24.17
CA ASN A 957 4.94 -10.56 -23.25
C ASN A 957 6.20 -9.87 -22.70
N ALA A 958 6.95 -9.15 -23.54
CA ALA A 958 8.11 -8.38 -23.11
C ALA A 958 7.72 -7.24 -22.17
N ILE A 959 6.63 -6.51 -22.46
CA ILE A 959 6.07 -5.50 -21.54
C ILE A 959 5.80 -6.12 -20.17
N ALA A 960 5.11 -7.26 -20.12
CA ALA A 960 4.73 -7.93 -18.88
C ALA A 960 5.96 -8.36 -18.05
N ILE A 961 6.98 -8.93 -18.70
CA ILE A 961 8.22 -9.36 -18.05
C ILE A 961 9.01 -8.17 -17.53
N ARG A 962 9.17 -7.10 -18.32
CA ARG A 962 9.89 -5.89 -17.89
C ARG A 962 9.15 -5.15 -16.77
N ALA A 963 7.81 -5.17 -16.77
CA ALA A 963 6.99 -4.64 -15.68
C ALA A 963 7.19 -5.42 -14.37
N GLU A 964 7.14 -6.75 -14.39
CA GLU A 964 7.39 -7.57 -13.19
C GLU A 964 8.85 -7.50 -12.72
N LEU A 965 9.82 -7.38 -13.64
CA LEU A 965 11.23 -7.12 -13.31
C LEU A 965 11.39 -5.82 -12.55
N ALA A 966 10.75 -4.74 -13.02
CA ALA A 966 10.75 -3.47 -12.33
C ALA A 966 10.21 -3.63 -10.90
N LEU A 967 9.07 -4.31 -10.74
CA LEU A 967 8.40 -4.48 -9.44
C LEU A 967 9.17 -5.33 -8.42
N ARG A 968 9.84 -6.40 -8.85
CA ARG A 968 10.41 -7.39 -7.91
C ARG A 968 11.92 -7.27 -7.71
N LYS A 969 12.68 -6.66 -8.64
CA LYS A 969 14.11 -6.37 -8.47
C LYS A 969 14.34 -4.93 -8.00
N SER A 970 13.86 -4.60 -6.80
CA SER A 970 14.04 -3.28 -6.14
C SER A 970 15.50 -2.90 -5.85
N ASN A 971 16.46 -3.81 -6.06
CA ASN A 971 17.90 -3.58 -5.88
C ASN A 971 18.64 -3.15 -7.17
N ALA A 972 17.97 -3.09 -8.33
CA ALA A 972 18.58 -2.53 -9.54
C ALA A 972 18.63 -0.99 -9.43
N LYS A 973 19.77 -0.37 -9.78
CA LYS A 973 20.02 1.08 -9.61
C LYS A 973 19.00 1.98 -10.35
N ALA A 974 18.22 1.46 -11.30
CA ALA A 974 17.11 2.17 -11.93
C ALA A 974 16.12 1.18 -12.60
N PRO A 975 15.12 0.62 -11.88
CA PRO A 975 14.23 -0.42 -12.40
C PRO A 975 13.36 0.03 -13.59
N LEU A 976 13.04 1.33 -13.67
CA LEU A 976 12.22 1.90 -14.76
C LEU A 976 12.99 2.14 -16.07
N THR A 977 14.32 2.04 -16.08
CA THR A 977 15.11 2.17 -17.34
C THR A 977 14.76 1.08 -18.34
N TRP A 978 14.43 -0.12 -17.85
CA TRP A 978 13.97 -1.25 -18.65
C TRP A 978 12.70 -0.94 -19.47
N LEU A 979 11.83 -0.04 -18.99
CA LEU A 979 10.61 0.30 -19.70
C LEU A 979 10.86 1.31 -20.83
N LYS A 980 11.98 2.04 -20.83
CA LYS A 980 12.25 3.13 -21.79
C LYS A 980 12.32 2.63 -23.24
N GLU A 981 13.11 1.59 -23.51
CA GLU A 981 13.28 1.05 -24.87
C GLU A 981 11.96 0.57 -25.48
N ILE A 982 11.02 0.09 -24.64
CA ILE A 982 9.73 -0.40 -25.11
C ILE A 982 8.81 0.75 -25.52
N ILE A 983 8.96 1.95 -24.94
CA ILE A 983 8.09 3.10 -25.25
C ILE A 983 8.19 3.44 -26.73
N ASP A 984 9.40 3.51 -27.30
CA ASP A 984 9.60 3.92 -28.69
C ASP A 984 8.95 2.96 -29.71
N GLU A 985 9.05 1.65 -29.47
CA GLU A 985 8.44 0.62 -30.33
C GLU A 985 6.92 0.49 -30.10
N THR A 986 6.41 0.83 -28.92
CA THR A 986 4.96 0.85 -28.68
C THR A 986 4.25 1.97 -29.43
N VAL A 987 4.93 3.08 -29.73
CA VAL A 987 4.34 4.18 -30.51
C VAL A 987 4.01 3.75 -31.93
N THR A 988 4.85 2.93 -32.55
CA THR A 988 4.66 2.44 -33.94
C THR A 988 3.70 1.25 -34.03
N SER A 989 3.28 0.69 -32.88
CA SER A 989 2.46 -0.53 -32.79
C SER A 989 0.93 -0.28 -32.78
N THR A 990 0.13 -1.35 -32.68
CA THR A 990 -1.34 -1.31 -32.69
C THR A 990 -1.94 -0.66 -31.44
N SER A 991 -3.13 -0.05 -31.56
CA SER A 991 -3.83 0.61 -30.43
C SER A 991 -4.07 -0.31 -29.21
N SER A 992 -4.24 -1.62 -29.42
CA SER A 992 -4.41 -2.60 -28.33
C SER A 992 -3.14 -2.86 -27.51
N VAL A 993 -1.96 -2.62 -28.10
CA VAL A 993 -0.67 -2.73 -27.43
C VAL A 993 -0.39 -1.45 -26.64
N GLN A 994 -0.76 -0.29 -27.19
CA GLN A 994 -0.70 0.99 -26.51
C GLN A 994 -1.57 1.03 -25.25
N THR A 995 -2.81 0.54 -25.30
CA THR A 995 -3.68 0.46 -24.11
C THR A 995 -3.11 -0.49 -23.06
N TYR A 996 -2.63 -1.66 -23.47
CA TYR A 996 -2.00 -2.63 -22.57
C TYR A 996 -0.75 -2.07 -21.90
N PHE A 997 0.07 -1.32 -22.65
CA PHE A 997 1.24 -0.66 -22.09
C PHE A 997 0.86 0.39 -21.03
N LEU A 998 -0.15 1.21 -21.29
CA LEU A 998 -0.64 2.18 -20.29
C LEU A 998 -1.20 1.49 -19.04
N GLU A 999 -1.92 0.37 -19.18
CA GLU A 999 -2.38 -0.47 -18.05
C GLU A 999 -1.20 -1.00 -17.23
N THR A 1000 -0.17 -1.51 -17.89
CA THR A 1000 1.02 -2.02 -17.20
C THR A 1000 1.80 -0.92 -16.49
N ILE A 1001 1.95 0.26 -17.10
CA ILE A 1001 2.58 1.42 -16.45
C ILE A 1001 1.78 1.82 -15.21
N GLN A 1002 0.45 1.92 -15.33
CA GLN A 1002 -0.38 2.25 -14.18
C GLN A 1002 -0.14 1.24 -13.03
N LYS A 1003 -0.19 -0.06 -13.31
CA LYS A 1003 0.08 -1.11 -12.32
C LYS A 1003 1.49 -0.97 -11.69
N VAL A 1004 2.51 -0.72 -12.50
CA VAL A 1004 3.90 -0.58 -12.03
C VAL A 1004 4.03 0.64 -11.11
N GLN A 1005 3.54 1.78 -11.56
CA GLN A 1005 3.67 3.05 -10.85
C GLN A 1005 2.82 3.09 -9.56
N THR A 1006 1.65 2.45 -9.54
CA THR A 1006 0.83 2.28 -8.32
C THR A 1006 1.52 1.39 -7.29
N ASN A 1007 2.31 0.39 -7.69
CA ASN A 1007 3.05 -0.42 -6.72
C ASN A 1007 4.35 0.26 -6.25
N MET A 1008 4.91 1.18 -7.04
CA MET A 1008 6.18 1.88 -6.76
C MET A 1008 6.02 3.28 -6.12
N HIS A 1009 4.84 3.66 -5.60
CA HIS A 1009 4.55 5.05 -5.17
C HIS A 1009 5.61 5.76 -4.29
N PHE A 1010 6.43 5.02 -3.53
CA PHE A 1010 7.39 5.57 -2.56
C PHE A 1010 8.85 5.56 -3.03
N GLU A 1011 9.17 4.97 -4.19
CA GLU A 1011 10.55 4.89 -4.66
C GLU A 1011 11.06 6.22 -5.21
N ARG A 1012 12.33 6.54 -4.91
CA ARG A 1012 12.99 7.78 -5.36
C ARG A 1012 13.35 7.76 -6.85
N SER A 1013 13.60 6.58 -7.40
CA SER A 1013 13.90 6.30 -8.82
C SER A 1013 12.87 6.91 -9.79
N ASN A 1014 11.60 6.98 -9.37
CA ASN A 1014 10.50 7.49 -10.20
C ASN A 1014 10.63 8.99 -10.54
N SER A 1015 11.18 9.78 -9.61
CA SER A 1015 11.35 11.23 -9.82
C SER A 1015 12.38 11.54 -10.92
N ASN A 1016 13.47 10.76 -10.97
CA ASN A 1016 14.48 10.86 -12.03
C ASN A 1016 13.94 10.34 -13.37
N TRP A 1017 13.21 9.23 -13.36
CA TRP A 1017 12.61 8.69 -14.59
C TRP A 1017 11.60 9.66 -15.23
N ILE A 1018 10.82 10.39 -14.43
CA ILE A 1018 9.90 11.40 -14.95
C ILE A 1018 10.65 12.61 -15.53
N LEU A 1019 11.76 13.02 -14.93
CA LEU A 1019 12.64 14.03 -15.52
C LEU A 1019 13.21 13.57 -16.86
N ASP A 1020 13.66 12.33 -16.94
CA ASP A 1020 14.19 11.76 -18.17
C ASP A 1020 13.11 11.72 -19.27
N LEU A 1021 11.86 11.40 -18.94
CA LEU A 1021 10.74 11.50 -19.88
C LEU A 1021 10.45 12.93 -20.31
N MET A 1022 10.46 13.90 -19.38
CA MET A 1022 10.26 15.32 -19.72
C MET A 1022 11.36 15.83 -20.67
N THR A 1023 12.61 15.45 -20.43
CA THR A 1023 13.74 15.83 -21.29
C THR A 1023 13.62 15.21 -22.69
N GLN A 1024 13.10 13.99 -22.81
CA GLN A 1024 12.84 13.34 -24.10
C GLN A 1024 11.72 14.04 -24.88
N VAL A 1025 10.61 14.38 -24.21
CA VAL A 1025 9.54 15.17 -24.83
C VAL A 1025 10.07 16.51 -25.33
N GLN A 1026 10.96 17.16 -24.56
CA GLN A 1026 11.61 18.40 -24.98
C GLN A 1026 12.57 18.19 -26.16
N GLY A 1027 13.31 17.07 -26.18
CA GLY A 1027 14.19 16.70 -27.29
C GLY A 1027 13.41 16.54 -28.62
N PHE A 1028 12.28 15.83 -28.59
CA PHE A 1028 11.44 15.65 -29.78
C PHE A 1028 10.84 16.96 -30.31
N LEU A 1029 10.63 17.96 -29.46
CA LEU A 1029 10.15 19.28 -29.89
C LEU A 1029 11.23 20.12 -30.59
N MET A 1030 12.52 19.87 -30.29
CA MET A 1030 13.63 20.56 -30.95
C MET A 1030 13.98 19.95 -32.32
N GLU A 1031 13.62 18.68 -32.53
CA GLU A 1031 13.81 17.97 -33.80
C GLU A 1031 12.61 18.20 -34.73
N SER A 1032 12.72 19.17 -35.63
CA SER A 1032 11.67 19.61 -36.55
C SER A 1032 11.34 18.59 -37.66
N SER A 1033 10.59 17.53 -37.33
CA SER A 1033 9.98 16.64 -38.34
C SER A 1033 8.49 16.38 -38.10
N GLN A 1034 7.70 16.36 -39.17
CA GLN A 1034 6.22 16.32 -39.16
C GLN A 1034 5.62 15.03 -38.55
N ASN A 1035 6.43 14.00 -38.29
CA ASN A 1035 5.99 12.69 -37.78
C ASN A 1035 6.07 12.56 -36.24
N TYR A 1036 6.46 13.60 -35.52
CA TYR A 1036 6.64 13.55 -34.06
C TYR A 1036 5.38 13.89 -33.25
N ASN A 1037 4.30 14.40 -33.85
CA ASN A 1037 3.09 14.77 -33.09
C ASN A 1037 2.46 13.57 -32.37
N ASP A 1038 2.35 12.42 -33.03
CA ASP A 1038 1.80 11.19 -32.42
C ASP A 1038 2.72 10.63 -31.33
N LYS A 1039 4.04 10.73 -31.54
CA LYS A 1039 5.07 10.39 -30.52
C LYS A 1039 4.94 11.29 -29.30
N ILE A 1040 4.87 12.61 -29.49
CA ILE A 1040 4.70 13.59 -28.41
C ILE A 1040 3.39 13.33 -27.66
N GLN A 1041 2.29 13.05 -28.37
CA GLN A 1041 1.01 12.72 -27.76
C GLN A 1041 1.09 11.45 -26.89
N PHE A 1042 1.72 10.38 -27.39
CA PHE A 1042 1.88 9.14 -26.63
C PHE A 1042 2.81 9.30 -25.42
N TYR A 1043 3.93 10.01 -25.56
CA TYR A 1043 4.82 10.31 -24.44
C TYR A 1043 4.13 11.18 -23.38
N CYS A 1044 3.36 12.19 -23.79
CA CYS A 1044 2.53 12.98 -22.87
C CYS A 1044 1.47 12.11 -22.16
N ASN A 1045 0.88 11.15 -22.88
CA ASN A 1045 -0.07 10.19 -22.31
C ASN A 1045 0.60 9.29 -21.26
N VAL A 1046 1.80 8.76 -21.53
CA VAL A 1046 2.60 7.99 -20.56
C VAL A 1046 2.97 8.84 -19.35
N LEU A 1047 3.39 10.09 -19.57
CA LEU A 1047 3.74 11.04 -18.51
C LEU A 1047 2.54 11.36 -17.62
N PHE A 1048 1.36 11.61 -18.21
CA PHE A 1048 0.12 11.88 -17.48
C PHE A 1048 -0.33 10.67 -16.67
N VAL A 1049 -0.36 9.47 -17.26
CA VAL A 1049 -0.70 8.24 -16.53
C VAL A 1049 0.25 8.04 -15.36
N SER A 1050 1.56 8.18 -15.58
CA SER A 1050 2.59 7.96 -14.56
C SER A 1050 2.48 8.95 -13.40
N ILE A 1051 2.26 10.24 -13.68
CA ILE A 1051 2.12 11.27 -12.64
C ILE A 1051 0.82 11.07 -11.86
N VAL A 1052 -0.29 10.76 -12.55
CA VAL A 1052 -1.58 10.50 -11.90
C VAL A 1052 -1.50 9.25 -11.02
N SER A 1053 -0.96 8.14 -11.53
CA SER A 1053 -0.79 6.90 -10.75
C SER A 1053 0.18 7.10 -9.59
N LEU A 1054 1.34 7.74 -9.76
CA LEU A 1054 2.26 7.98 -8.63
C LEU A 1054 1.63 8.84 -7.52
N SER A 1055 0.80 9.81 -7.92
CA SER A 1055 0.04 10.67 -7.03
C SER A 1055 -1.16 9.99 -6.38
N GLY A 1056 -1.50 8.75 -6.72
CA GLY A 1056 -2.62 7.99 -6.16
C GLY A 1056 -4.01 8.55 -6.47
N ILE A 1057 -4.12 9.64 -7.24
CA ILE A 1057 -5.42 10.26 -7.58
C ILE A 1057 -6.25 9.36 -8.49
N ASP A 1058 -5.62 8.36 -9.12
CA ASP A 1058 -6.30 7.28 -9.85
C ASP A 1058 -7.31 6.52 -8.99
N SER A 1059 -7.13 6.45 -7.67
CA SER A 1059 -8.10 5.83 -6.76
C SER A 1059 -9.42 6.60 -6.63
N MET A 1060 -9.52 7.81 -7.19
CA MET A 1060 -10.75 8.61 -7.19
C MET A 1060 -11.73 8.24 -8.29
N LEU A 1061 -11.26 7.59 -9.35
CA LEU A 1061 -12.09 7.24 -10.49
C LEU A 1061 -12.85 5.93 -10.25
N MET A 1062 -14.00 5.82 -10.93
CA MET A 1062 -14.90 4.67 -10.88
C MET A 1062 -14.21 3.39 -11.35
N LYS A 1063 -13.48 3.48 -12.48
CA LYS A 1063 -12.67 2.40 -13.04
C LYS A 1063 -11.29 2.94 -13.39
N GLN A 1064 -10.25 2.22 -12.99
CA GLN A 1064 -8.87 2.56 -13.33
C GLN A 1064 -8.66 2.66 -14.86
N ASP A 1065 -9.44 1.88 -15.63
CA ASP A 1065 -9.49 1.90 -17.09
C ASP A 1065 -9.88 3.25 -17.72
N GLU A 1066 -10.60 4.13 -17.01
CA GLU A 1066 -11.03 5.42 -17.57
C GLU A 1066 -9.84 6.36 -17.84
N ILE A 1067 -8.77 6.22 -17.05
CA ILE A 1067 -7.50 6.94 -17.28
C ILE A 1067 -6.87 6.48 -18.59
N ILE A 1068 -6.97 5.19 -18.91
CA ILE A 1068 -6.39 4.61 -20.12
C ILE A 1068 -7.24 4.97 -21.34
N LYS A 1069 -8.57 4.94 -21.21
CA LYS A 1069 -9.51 5.12 -22.33
C LYS A 1069 -9.75 6.58 -22.70
N SER A 1070 -9.72 7.51 -21.74
CA SER A 1070 -10.09 8.91 -21.98
C SER A 1070 -8.90 9.87 -21.84
N GLN A 1071 -8.71 10.72 -22.85
CA GLN A 1071 -7.67 11.75 -22.83
C GLN A 1071 -8.06 12.93 -21.93
N ASP A 1072 -9.34 13.28 -21.89
CA ASP A 1072 -9.85 14.42 -21.12
C ASP A 1072 -9.69 14.24 -19.61
N VAL A 1073 -9.91 13.03 -19.09
CA VAL A 1073 -9.73 12.73 -17.66
C VAL A 1073 -8.25 12.86 -17.27
N ARG A 1074 -7.33 12.39 -18.11
CA ARG A 1074 -5.87 12.54 -17.88
C ARG A 1074 -5.46 14.00 -17.81
N ILE A 1075 -5.95 14.81 -18.75
CA ILE A 1075 -5.72 16.25 -18.85
C ILE A 1075 -6.25 16.98 -17.60
N LYS A 1076 -7.44 16.62 -17.12
CA LYS A 1076 -8.06 17.25 -15.93
C LYS A 1076 -7.33 16.92 -14.62
N LEU A 1077 -6.91 15.67 -14.42
CA LEU A 1077 -6.29 15.21 -13.17
C LEU A 1077 -4.79 15.55 -13.05
N PHE A 1078 -4.11 15.76 -14.17
CA PHE A 1078 -2.66 15.97 -14.20
C PHE A 1078 -2.15 17.14 -13.31
N PRO A 1079 -2.71 18.37 -13.37
CA PRO A 1079 -2.25 19.48 -12.52
C PRO A 1079 -2.30 19.15 -11.02
N GLN A 1080 -3.36 18.45 -10.60
CA GLN A 1080 -3.58 18.08 -9.21
C GLN A 1080 -2.60 16.99 -8.75
N ALA A 1081 -2.38 15.99 -9.61
CA ALA A 1081 -1.44 14.91 -9.36
C ALA A 1081 -0.02 15.45 -9.14
N LEU A 1082 0.40 16.41 -9.97
CA LEU A 1082 1.70 17.04 -9.85
C LEU A 1082 1.84 17.84 -8.56
N MET A 1083 0.79 18.58 -8.16
CA MET A 1083 0.76 19.29 -6.88
C MET A 1083 0.94 18.34 -5.68
N VAL A 1084 0.20 17.23 -5.66
CA VAL A 1084 0.30 16.23 -4.59
C VAL A 1084 1.71 15.65 -4.50
N LEU A 1085 2.34 15.38 -5.64
CA LEU A 1085 3.73 14.91 -5.68
C LEU A 1085 4.71 15.97 -5.20
N SER A 1086 4.50 17.25 -5.55
CA SER A 1086 5.40 18.34 -5.15
C SER A 1086 5.50 18.53 -3.63
N ASN A 1087 4.44 18.20 -2.89
CA ASN A 1087 4.46 18.24 -1.42
C ASN A 1087 5.26 17.10 -0.78
N ARG A 1088 5.66 16.05 -1.54
CA ARG A 1088 6.45 14.94 -1.02
C ARG A 1088 7.94 15.29 -0.97
N GLU A 1089 8.63 14.85 0.09
CA GLU A 1089 10.05 15.14 0.27
C GLU A 1089 10.93 14.65 -0.87
N ASN A 1090 10.64 13.45 -1.40
CA ASN A 1090 11.37 12.85 -2.52
C ASN A 1090 11.36 13.72 -3.78
N TRP A 1091 10.36 14.58 -3.96
CA TRP A 1091 10.17 15.37 -5.18
C TRP A 1091 10.75 16.78 -5.09
N LYS A 1092 11.08 17.27 -3.89
CA LYS A 1092 11.53 18.67 -3.67
C LYS A 1092 12.72 19.09 -4.54
N HIS A 1093 13.63 18.17 -4.83
CA HIS A 1093 14.83 18.41 -5.65
C HIS A 1093 14.54 18.53 -7.16
N VAL A 1094 13.44 17.92 -7.63
CA VAL A 1094 13.05 17.85 -9.05
C VAL A 1094 12.14 19.01 -9.46
N ILE A 1095 11.39 19.59 -8.51
CA ILE A 1095 10.40 20.66 -8.77
C ILE A 1095 10.96 21.86 -9.57
N PRO A 1096 12.18 22.38 -9.31
CA PRO A 1096 12.71 23.50 -10.09
C PRO A 1096 12.79 23.20 -11.59
N GLN A 1097 13.30 22.02 -11.95
CA GLN A 1097 13.41 21.58 -13.34
C GLN A 1097 12.04 21.35 -13.98
N VAL A 1098 11.10 20.77 -13.22
CA VAL A 1098 9.71 20.59 -13.68
C VAL A 1098 9.03 21.93 -13.97
N MET A 1099 9.19 22.93 -13.09
CA MET A 1099 8.60 24.26 -13.31
C MET A 1099 9.18 24.95 -14.55
N GLU A 1100 10.48 24.84 -14.78
CA GLU A 1100 11.13 25.39 -15.98
C GLU A 1100 10.65 24.69 -17.25
N TRP A 1101 10.53 23.37 -17.21
CA TRP A 1101 10.00 22.57 -18.30
C TRP A 1101 8.54 22.93 -18.61
N LEU A 1102 7.66 23.03 -17.61
CA LEU A 1102 6.27 23.47 -17.80
C LEU A 1102 6.18 24.87 -18.43
N ASN A 1103 7.08 25.78 -18.01
CA ASN A 1103 7.17 27.10 -18.58
C ASN A 1103 7.64 27.10 -20.05
N TYR A 1104 8.51 26.17 -20.44
CA TYR A 1104 8.92 25.98 -21.84
C TYR A 1104 7.76 25.37 -22.67
N MET A 1105 7.11 24.34 -22.14
CA MET A 1105 6.04 23.63 -22.84
C MET A 1105 4.83 24.51 -23.14
N ARG A 1106 4.45 25.41 -22.22
CA ARG A 1106 3.35 26.37 -22.46
C ARG A 1106 3.64 27.37 -23.59
N THR A 1107 4.91 27.59 -23.94
CA THR A 1107 5.33 28.49 -25.03
C THR A 1107 5.65 27.80 -26.36
N SER A 1108 5.82 26.48 -26.35
CA SER A 1108 6.19 25.67 -27.52
C SER A 1108 5.02 25.40 -28.47
N ASP A 1109 5.27 24.94 -29.70
CA ASP A 1109 4.25 24.68 -30.73
C ASP A 1109 3.49 23.36 -30.55
N ILE A 1110 2.84 23.18 -29.39
CA ILE A 1110 2.00 22.02 -29.07
C ILE A 1110 0.50 22.40 -29.20
N SER A 1111 -0.39 21.41 -29.31
CA SER A 1111 -1.84 21.63 -29.25
C SER A 1111 -2.25 22.49 -28.05
N ASN A 1112 -3.26 23.33 -28.27
CA ASN A 1112 -3.74 24.27 -27.25
C ASN A 1112 -4.21 23.55 -25.97
N THR A 1113 -4.81 22.36 -26.09
CA THR A 1113 -5.26 21.55 -24.95
C THR A 1113 -4.10 21.24 -23.99
N TYR A 1114 -2.95 20.79 -24.49
CA TYR A 1114 -1.79 20.52 -23.66
C TYR A 1114 -1.17 21.81 -23.10
N LYS A 1115 -1.09 22.89 -23.89
CA LYS A 1115 -0.63 24.21 -23.40
C LYS A 1115 -1.42 24.67 -22.18
N TYR A 1116 -2.74 24.59 -22.23
CA TYR A 1116 -3.59 24.95 -21.10
C TYR A 1116 -3.35 24.05 -19.88
N THR A 1117 -3.15 22.73 -20.07
CA THR A 1117 -2.84 21.84 -18.94
C THR A 1117 -1.51 22.15 -18.27
N PHE A 1118 -0.45 22.39 -19.05
CA PHE A 1118 0.86 22.73 -18.51
C PHE A 1118 0.84 24.08 -17.82
N HIS A 1119 0.09 25.04 -18.37
CA HIS A 1119 -0.15 26.32 -17.74
C HIS A 1119 -0.87 26.18 -16.39
N ARG A 1120 -1.95 25.40 -16.34
CA ARG A 1120 -2.70 25.09 -15.11
C ARG A 1120 -1.83 24.38 -14.07
N ALA A 1121 -1.02 23.41 -14.49
CA ALA A 1121 -0.07 22.72 -13.62
C ALA A 1121 0.96 23.67 -12.99
N LEU A 1122 1.47 24.64 -13.77
CA LEU A 1122 2.37 25.67 -13.27
C LEU A 1122 1.69 26.57 -12.22
N ILE A 1123 0.44 26.97 -12.46
CA ILE A 1123 -0.36 27.75 -11.49
C ILE A 1123 -0.56 27.00 -10.19
N CYS A 1124 -0.87 25.69 -10.25
CA CYS A 1124 -0.99 24.89 -9.04
C CYS A 1124 0.32 24.99 -8.24
N LEU A 1125 1.48 24.79 -8.87
CA LEU A 1125 2.78 24.75 -8.20
C LEU A 1125 3.26 26.09 -7.59
N ARG A 1126 2.53 27.21 -7.74
CA ARG A 1126 2.89 28.56 -7.23
C ARG A 1126 3.25 28.62 -5.74
N HIS A 1127 2.73 27.69 -4.97
CA HIS A 1127 2.96 27.56 -3.52
C HIS A 1127 4.39 27.06 -3.17
N ASN A 1128 5.17 26.58 -4.13
CA ASN A 1128 6.51 26.07 -3.85
C ASN A 1128 7.53 27.21 -3.56
N PRO A 1129 8.52 26.96 -2.68
CA PRO A 1129 9.50 27.99 -2.31
C PRO A 1129 10.35 28.47 -3.50
N TYR A 1130 10.60 27.61 -4.49
CA TYR A 1130 11.33 27.97 -5.71
C TYR A 1130 10.64 29.09 -6.51
N TYR A 1131 9.30 29.16 -6.46
CA TYR A 1131 8.53 30.18 -7.16
C TYR A 1131 8.93 31.60 -6.73
N LYS A 1132 9.30 31.81 -5.46
CA LYS A 1132 9.72 33.12 -4.94
C LYS A 1132 10.91 33.74 -5.69
N ASN A 1133 11.75 32.92 -6.30
CA ASN A 1133 12.95 33.38 -7.00
C ASN A 1133 12.68 33.65 -8.50
N VAL A 1134 11.67 33.01 -9.09
CA VAL A 1134 11.46 32.97 -10.55
C VAL A 1134 10.09 33.53 -10.99
N TRP A 1135 9.25 33.98 -10.05
CA TRP A 1135 7.88 34.46 -10.32
C TRP A 1135 7.77 35.53 -11.42
N THR A 1136 8.74 36.45 -11.50
CA THR A 1136 8.75 37.52 -12.53
C THR A 1136 8.85 36.97 -13.95
N LYS A 1137 9.58 35.86 -14.14
CA LYS A 1137 9.68 35.15 -15.42
C LYS A 1137 8.36 34.49 -15.77
N TYR A 1138 7.70 33.82 -14.81
CA TYR A 1138 6.48 33.07 -15.06
C TYR A 1138 5.25 33.96 -15.32
N LEU A 1139 5.12 35.07 -14.61
CA LEU A 1139 4.01 36.02 -14.77
C LEU A 1139 4.16 36.96 -15.97
N SER A 1140 5.38 37.04 -16.56
CA SER A 1140 5.63 37.88 -17.74
C SER A 1140 4.78 37.46 -18.93
N ILE A 1141 4.51 36.15 -19.06
CA ILE A 1141 3.65 35.56 -20.07
C ILE A 1141 2.20 35.76 -19.67
N LYS A 1142 1.37 36.24 -20.61
CA LYS A 1142 -0.06 36.46 -20.38
C LYS A 1142 -0.74 35.12 -20.10
N THR A 1143 -1.57 35.06 -19.06
CA THR A 1143 -2.46 33.91 -18.87
C THR A 1143 -3.58 33.99 -19.89
N ASP A 1144 -3.66 32.99 -20.78
CA ASP A 1144 -4.81 32.85 -21.68
C ASP A 1144 -6.00 32.36 -20.85
N ILE A 1145 -6.90 33.29 -20.56
CA ILE A 1145 -8.15 33.05 -19.87
C ILE A 1145 -9.25 33.09 -20.93
N ASP A 1146 -9.65 31.92 -21.42
CA ASP A 1146 -10.85 31.78 -22.25
C ASP A 1146 -12.08 32.04 -21.37
N ILE A 1147 -12.54 33.29 -21.32
CA ILE A 1147 -13.84 33.70 -20.74
C ILE A 1147 -14.90 33.64 -21.84
#